data_AF-A0A0N4XV13-F1
#
_entry.id   AF-A0A0N4XV13-F1
#
_cell.length_a   1.000
_cell.length_b   1.000
_cell.length_c   1.000
_cell.angle_alpha   90.00
_cell.angle_beta   90.00
_cell.angle_gamma   90.00
#
_symmetry.space_group_name_H-M   'P 1'
#
loop_
_entity.id
_entity.type
_entity.pdbx_description
1 polymer ?
#
loop_
_entity_poly.entity_id
_entity_poly.type
_entity_poly.pdbx_seq_one_letter_code
_entity_poly.pdbx_strand_id
1 'polypeptide(L)'
;MSSTANVIRTGATALRKVAPVQSMSKEEARRSVLQAYKDLQRMTPKFWWDYGMHDMPLGVFRSVLKQQFVKNSHLSDIRIIDRLVGETKQHMYAIQYAFYNPEHVRNFLFRENVEPKPKDFLSNPAWKAHASTSSSVDKAEIVNFSRLSSEWNDENGPFKALHSLNMLRIPWILQNVQKGKTVADIGCGGGLLSVPLARAEFDAVVASEIVEHVSNLDSFVEGCCRLAKPGAPLFFTTINKTLASRLLAVWLAEDVLKFVPQGVHQWERFVEPSILSSVLKKNGCTVSSPRYQTMDEEYDAIVLGTGLKECIISGMLSVSGKKVLHIDRNNYYGGESASLTPLEQLYEKFMGPNAKPPPEMGRGRDWNVDLIPKFLMANGSLVKLLIHTGVTRYLEFKSVEGSYVYKGGKVYKVPADEMEALATSLMGMFEKRRFKKFLCWVQAFDKVNKDSWQGLDPDVHTMQQVIRSRVFSFSYKQQPFGPTVEKIRLYSDSLARYGKSPYLYPLYGLGELPQGFARLSAIYGGTYMLDKPVDSLVVENGKVVGVKCGDETVRGKQVYCDPSYAMDRVKKVGQVVRAICLLNHPIPGTNDAQSCQIIIPQKQVGRHFDIYISCCSNTNMVTPKGWFVAMVSTTVETNNPEAEILPGLQLLGTITEKFISVSDVFEPTDFGHESQIFISRSYDPTTHFETTCKDVLDIFQRGTTQEFDFSKITHLSLEDNE
;
A
#
# COMPACT_ATOMS: atom_id res chain seq x y z
N MET A 1 -41.73 -31.64 -30.05
CA MET A 1 -41.86 -31.57 -28.57
C MET A 1 -40.47 -31.76 -27.99
N SER A 2 -39.91 -30.72 -27.37
CA SER A 2 -38.57 -30.73 -26.79
C SER A 2 -38.55 -31.44 -25.44
N SER A 3 -37.46 -32.14 -25.14
CA SER A 3 -36.92 -32.17 -23.77
C SER A 3 -35.39 -32.28 -23.80
N THR A 4 -34.78 -31.30 -23.15
CA THR A 4 -33.35 -31.11 -22.90
C THR A 4 -32.87 -31.98 -21.74
N ALA A 5 -31.68 -32.56 -21.90
CA ALA A 5 -30.97 -33.29 -20.86
C ALA A 5 -30.28 -32.35 -19.84
N ASN A 6 -30.15 -32.79 -18.59
CA ASN A 6 -29.24 -32.19 -17.61
C ASN A 6 -28.44 -33.28 -16.90
N VAL A 7 -27.12 -33.20 -17.03
CA VAL A 7 -26.11 -34.02 -16.33
C VAL A 7 -25.48 -33.16 -15.24
N ILE A 8 -25.58 -33.56 -13.98
CA ILE A 8 -25.00 -32.83 -12.84
C ILE A 8 -23.73 -33.54 -12.36
N ARG A 9 -22.63 -32.79 -12.29
CA ARG A 9 -21.30 -33.19 -11.80
C ARG A 9 -21.29 -33.23 -10.27
N THR A 10 -20.90 -34.36 -9.68
CA THR A 10 -20.68 -34.53 -8.24
C THR A 10 -19.45 -33.75 -7.79
N GLY A 11 -19.65 -32.77 -6.90
CA GLY A 11 -18.57 -32.02 -6.25
C GLY A 11 -17.97 -32.81 -5.10
N ALA A 12 -16.64 -32.85 -5.03
CA ALA A 12 -15.87 -33.46 -3.95
C ALA A 12 -16.09 -32.72 -2.62
N THR A 13 -16.50 -33.46 -1.61
CA THR A 13 -16.71 -32.99 -0.24
C THR A 13 -15.36 -32.70 0.42
N ALA A 14 -15.07 -31.44 0.74
CA ALA A 14 -13.92 -31.07 1.57
C ALA A 14 -14.16 -31.53 3.01
N LEU A 15 -13.44 -32.56 3.48
CA LEU A 15 -13.41 -32.93 4.89
C LEU A 15 -12.65 -31.86 5.69
N ARG A 16 -13.38 -31.04 6.44
CA ARG A 16 -12.80 -30.18 7.50
C ARG A 16 -12.12 -31.06 8.55
N LYS A 17 -10.80 -30.93 8.72
CA LYS A 17 -10.07 -31.53 9.86
C LYS A 17 -10.62 -30.94 11.17
N VAL A 18 -11.16 -31.80 12.04
CA VAL A 18 -11.60 -31.44 13.40
C VAL A 18 -10.38 -31.53 14.33
N ALA A 19 -10.20 -30.53 15.21
CA ALA A 19 -9.15 -30.53 16.24
C ALA A 19 -9.25 -31.77 17.15
N PRO A 20 -8.14 -32.29 17.71
CA PRO A 20 -8.18 -33.44 18.60
C PRO A 20 -8.97 -33.12 19.88
N VAL A 21 -9.84 -34.04 20.28
CA VAL A 21 -10.61 -33.98 21.53
C VAL A 21 -9.64 -34.07 22.70
N GLN A 22 -9.65 -33.10 23.61
CA GLN A 22 -8.72 -33.01 24.73
C GLN A 22 -9.34 -33.45 26.06
N SER A 23 -10.64 -33.25 26.23
CA SER A 23 -11.38 -33.61 27.45
C SER A 23 -11.94 -35.03 27.34
N MET A 24 -11.71 -35.87 28.37
CA MET A 24 -12.20 -37.25 28.40
C MET A 24 -13.58 -37.38 29.06
N SER A 25 -14.07 -36.32 29.70
CA SER A 25 -15.37 -36.27 30.39
C SER A 25 -16.04 -34.90 30.27
N LYS A 26 -17.36 -34.84 30.55
CA LYS A 26 -18.12 -33.58 30.56
C LYS A 26 -17.64 -32.66 31.69
N GLU A 27 -17.20 -33.24 32.81
CA GLU A 27 -16.67 -32.54 33.97
C GLU A 27 -15.35 -31.84 33.64
N GLU A 28 -14.44 -32.51 32.91
CA GLU A 28 -13.19 -31.91 32.43
C GLU A 28 -13.44 -30.80 31.40
N ALA A 29 -14.34 -31.02 30.44
CA ALA A 29 -14.71 -30.00 29.47
C ALA A 29 -15.26 -28.74 30.16
N ARG A 30 -16.12 -28.90 31.18
CA ARG A 30 -16.63 -27.79 32.00
C ARG A 30 -15.52 -27.06 32.75
N ARG A 31 -14.53 -27.77 33.30
CA ARG A 31 -13.36 -27.15 33.96
C ARG A 31 -12.51 -26.35 32.96
N SER A 32 -12.28 -26.89 31.77
CA SER A 32 -11.52 -26.22 30.69
C SER A 32 -12.21 -24.93 30.22
N VAL A 33 -13.53 -24.96 30.07
CA VAL A 33 -14.37 -23.78 29.77
C VAL A 33 -14.25 -22.73 30.87
N LEU A 34 -14.39 -23.13 32.14
CA LEU A 34 -14.29 -22.21 33.28
C LEU A 34 -12.89 -21.59 33.39
N GLN A 35 -11.84 -22.35 33.08
CA GLN A 35 -10.47 -21.86 33.10
C GLN A 35 -10.22 -20.82 32.00
N ALA A 36 -10.67 -21.09 30.77
CA ALA A 36 -10.58 -20.13 29.66
C ALA A 36 -11.32 -18.81 29.98
N TYR A 37 -12.49 -18.88 30.62
CA TYR A 37 -13.23 -17.70 31.07
C TYR A 37 -12.44 -16.87 32.10
N LYS A 38 -11.85 -17.53 33.10
CA LYS A 38 -11.05 -16.86 34.14
C LYS A 38 -9.84 -16.17 33.55
N ASP A 39 -9.15 -16.81 32.62
CA ASP A 39 -7.97 -16.25 31.97
C ASP A 39 -8.35 -15.06 31.07
N LEU A 40 -9.49 -15.12 30.37
CA LEU A 40 -10.03 -13.99 29.61
C LEU A 40 -10.34 -12.78 30.51
N GLN A 41 -10.99 -13.03 31.65
CA GLN A 41 -11.33 -11.99 32.63
C GLN A 41 -10.10 -11.34 33.27
N ARG A 42 -9.01 -12.11 33.47
CA ARG A 42 -7.72 -11.58 33.96
C ARG A 42 -7.06 -10.66 32.93
N MET A 43 -7.13 -11.02 31.65
CA MET A 43 -6.56 -10.22 30.56
C MET A 43 -7.40 -8.99 30.22
N THR A 44 -8.70 -8.99 30.55
CA THR A 44 -9.67 -7.95 30.15
C THR A 44 -9.25 -6.51 30.47
N PRO A 45 -8.69 -6.15 31.64
CA PRO A 45 -8.31 -4.77 31.93
C PRO A 45 -7.20 -4.25 31.02
N LYS A 46 -6.19 -5.09 30.76
CA LYS A 46 -5.09 -4.77 29.85
C LYS A 46 -5.57 -4.69 28.41
N PHE A 47 -6.36 -5.69 27.98
CA PHE A 47 -6.98 -5.72 26.65
C PHE A 47 -7.87 -4.50 26.38
N TRP A 48 -8.70 -4.09 27.35
CA TRP A 48 -9.55 -2.90 27.27
C TRP A 48 -8.75 -1.61 27.08
N TRP A 49 -7.58 -1.53 27.73
CA TRP A 49 -6.67 -0.40 27.65
C TRP A 49 -5.88 -0.39 26.33
N ASP A 50 -5.18 -1.48 26.02
CA ASP A 50 -4.29 -1.60 24.86
C ASP A 50 -5.01 -1.44 23.52
N TYR A 51 -6.34 -1.67 23.49
CA TYR A 51 -7.17 -1.56 22.28
C TYR A 51 -8.06 -0.32 22.26
N GLY A 52 -7.84 0.65 23.16
CA GLY A 52 -8.53 1.95 23.14
C GLY A 52 -10.05 1.84 23.30
N MET A 53 -10.55 0.91 24.12
CA MET A 53 -11.99 0.69 24.32
C MET A 53 -12.61 1.60 25.40
N HIS A 54 -12.02 2.77 25.63
CA HIS A 54 -12.33 3.68 26.74
C HIS A 54 -13.71 4.33 26.65
N ASP A 55 -14.31 4.33 25.47
CA ASP A 55 -15.69 4.75 25.26
C ASP A 55 -16.72 3.79 25.91
N MET A 56 -16.28 2.64 26.42
CA MET A 56 -17.08 1.72 27.23
C MET A 56 -16.48 1.53 28.63
N PRO A 57 -17.25 1.71 29.72
CA PRO A 57 -16.74 1.43 31.06
C PRO A 57 -16.31 -0.04 31.20
N LEU A 58 -15.15 -0.30 31.82
CA LEU A 58 -14.58 -1.65 31.99
C LEU A 58 -15.57 -2.66 32.62
N GLY A 59 -16.46 -2.22 33.50
CA GLY A 59 -17.53 -3.05 34.09
C GLY A 59 -18.58 -3.51 33.06
N VAL A 60 -18.94 -2.63 32.12
CA VAL A 60 -19.84 -2.96 31.00
C VAL A 60 -19.14 -3.92 30.05
N PHE A 61 -17.86 -3.68 29.77
CA PHE A 61 -17.05 -4.54 28.91
C PHE A 61 -16.92 -5.98 29.45
N ARG A 62 -16.64 -6.13 30.75
CA ARG A 62 -16.64 -7.44 31.43
C ARG A 62 -17.99 -8.15 31.34
N SER A 63 -19.08 -7.40 31.38
CA SER A 63 -20.44 -7.93 31.29
C SER A 63 -20.76 -8.46 29.89
N VAL A 64 -20.29 -7.78 28.84
CA VAL A 64 -20.39 -8.24 27.44
C VAL A 64 -19.60 -9.53 27.21
N LEU A 65 -18.36 -9.60 27.70
CA LEU A 65 -17.55 -10.82 27.60
C LEU A 65 -18.22 -12.01 28.31
N LYS A 66 -18.87 -11.76 29.45
CA LYS A 66 -19.66 -12.76 30.17
C LYS A 66 -20.87 -13.24 29.35
N GLN A 67 -21.60 -12.33 28.71
CA GLN A 67 -22.75 -12.69 27.86
C GLN A 67 -22.32 -13.56 26.67
N GLN A 68 -21.22 -13.21 25.99
CA GLN A 68 -20.68 -14.01 24.89
C GLN A 68 -20.27 -15.42 25.34
N PHE A 69 -19.72 -15.54 26.55
CA PHE A 69 -19.36 -16.83 27.11
C PHE A 69 -20.59 -17.70 27.46
N VAL A 70 -21.64 -17.08 27.98
CA VAL A 70 -22.90 -17.76 28.35
C VAL A 70 -23.75 -18.14 27.13
N LYS A 71 -23.58 -17.48 25.99
CA LYS A 71 -24.31 -17.79 24.73
C LYS A 71 -24.17 -19.26 24.31
N ASN A 72 -23.00 -19.84 24.56
CA ASN A 72 -22.70 -21.24 24.23
C ASN A 72 -23.05 -22.24 25.35
N SER A 73 -23.78 -21.81 26.40
CA SER A 73 -24.14 -22.66 27.55
C SER A 73 -25.03 -23.85 27.20
N HIS A 74 -25.73 -23.80 26.06
CA HIS A 74 -26.57 -24.88 25.55
C HIS A 74 -25.78 -26.04 24.93
N LEU A 75 -24.49 -25.87 24.66
CA LEU A 75 -23.65 -26.89 24.05
C LEU A 75 -23.31 -28.01 25.03
N SER A 76 -23.46 -29.25 24.60
CA SER A 76 -23.23 -30.46 25.40
C SER A 76 -22.29 -31.48 24.78
N ASP A 77 -21.89 -31.30 23.52
CA ASP A 77 -20.90 -32.14 22.81
C ASP A 77 -19.47 -31.71 23.19
N ILE A 78 -18.74 -32.62 23.84
CA ILE A 78 -17.38 -32.40 24.33
C ILE A 78 -16.42 -31.96 23.21
N ARG A 79 -16.59 -32.48 21.99
CA ARG A 79 -15.68 -32.20 20.86
C ARG A 79 -15.86 -30.77 20.36
N ILE A 80 -17.09 -30.28 20.37
CA ILE A 80 -17.42 -28.90 20.00
C ILE A 80 -16.91 -27.97 21.09
N ILE A 81 -17.11 -28.34 22.37
CA ILE A 81 -16.62 -27.58 23.52
C ILE A 81 -15.10 -27.43 23.47
N ASP A 82 -14.35 -28.51 23.28
CA ASP A 82 -12.88 -28.48 23.21
C ASP A 82 -12.37 -27.65 22.03
N ARG A 83 -13.02 -27.76 20.86
CA ARG A 83 -12.69 -26.95 19.70
C ARG A 83 -12.84 -25.46 20.01
N LEU A 84 -13.96 -25.06 20.60
CA LEU A 84 -14.25 -23.67 20.96
C LEU A 84 -13.32 -23.15 22.06
N VAL A 85 -12.95 -23.99 23.04
CA VAL A 85 -11.94 -23.64 24.05
C VAL A 85 -10.57 -23.43 23.39
N GLY A 86 -10.19 -24.27 22.43
CA GLY A 86 -8.97 -24.10 21.63
C GLY A 86 -8.95 -22.81 20.83
N GLU A 87 -10.04 -22.53 20.10
CA GLU A 87 -10.23 -21.27 19.35
C GLU A 87 -10.18 -20.05 20.28
N THR A 88 -10.82 -20.12 21.45
CA THR A 88 -10.80 -19.04 22.45
C THR A 88 -9.39 -18.76 22.95
N LYS A 89 -8.60 -19.79 23.25
CA LYS A 89 -7.19 -19.63 23.66
C LYS A 89 -6.34 -19.02 22.54
N GLN A 90 -6.57 -19.40 21.28
CA GLN A 90 -5.89 -18.80 20.14
C GLN A 90 -6.27 -17.33 19.95
N HIS A 91 -7.54 -16.97 20.16
CA HIS A 91 -7.99 -15.58 20.09
C HIS A 91 -7.40 -14.75 21.24
N MET A 92 -7.35 -15.30 22.45
CA MET A 92 -6.72 -14.62 23.58
C MET A 92 -5.23 -14.38 23.35
N TYR A 93 -4.53 -15.38 22.81
CA TYR A 93 -3.15 -15.22 22.37
C TYR A 93 -3.04 -14.14 21.28
N ALA A 94 -3.91 -14.17 20.28
CA ALA A 94 -3.92 -13.16 19.22
C ALA A 94 -4.10 -11.73 19.76
N ILE A 95 -4.98 -11.58 20.76
CA ILE A 95 -5.24 -10.30 21.43
C ILE A 95 -4.02 -9.83 22.24
N GLN A 96 -3.39 -10.72 22.99
CA GLN A 96 -2.24 -10.41 23.85
C GLN A 96 -1.03 -9.84 23.07
N TYR A 97 -0.92 -10.19 21.79
CA TYR A 97 0.17 -9.77 20.90
C TYR A 97 -0.28 -8.82 19.78
N ALA A 98 -1.42 -8.13 19.96
CA ALA A 98 -1.91 -7.08 19.06
C ALA A 98 -2.14 -7.51 17.59
N PHE A 99 -2.48 -8.78 17.34
CA PHE A 99 -2.71 -9.28 15.98
C PHE A 99 -4.05 -8.85 15.38
N TYR A 100 -4.98 -8.39 16.22
CA TYR A 100 -6.25 -7.81 15.77
C TYR A 100 -6.21 -6.29 15.88
N ASN A 101 -6.84 -5.60 14.93
CA ASN A 101 -7.12 -4.17 15.07
C ASN A 101 -8.26 -3.98 16.10
N PRO A 102 -8.26 -2.93 16.95
CA PRO A 102 -9.41 -2.49 17.75
C PRO A 102 -10.77 -2.63 17.09
N GLU A 103 -10.91 -2.23 15.83
CA GLU A 103 -12.16 -2.41 15.08
C GLU A 103 -12.50 -3.86 14.82
N HIS A 104 -11.52 -4.71 14.53
CA HIS A 104 -11.74 -6.14 14.34
C HIS A 104 -12.21 -6.80 15.64
N VAL A 105 -11.63 -6.44 16.78
CA VAL A 105 -12.03 -7.02 18.07
C VAL A 105 -13.39 -6.49 18.52
N ARG A 106 -13.65 -5.20 18.33
CA ARG A 106 -14.98 -4.61 18.53
C ARG A 106 -16.01 -5.32 17.64
N ASN A 107 -15.70 -5.48 16.37
CA ASN A 107 -16.55 -6.25 15.46
C ASN A 107 -16.71 -7.69 15.93
N PHE A 108 -15.68 -8.39 16.38
CA PHE A 108 -15.78 -9.77 16.89
C PHE A 108 -16.68 -9.89 18.13
N LEU A 109 -16.54 -8.98 19.09
CA LEU A 109 -17.27 -9.01 20.38
C LEU A 109 -18.71 -8.51 20.28
N PHE A 110 -18.98 -7.59 19.35
CA PHE A 110 -20.28 -6.96 19.15
C PHE A 110 -20.97 -7.41 17.84
N ARG A 111 -20.49 -8.49 17.21
CA ARG A 111 -21.02 -9.08 15.96
C ARG A 111 -22.34 -9.83 16.11
N GLU A 112 -23.25 -9.36 16.96
CA GLU A 112 -24.58 -9.97 17.01
C GLU A 112 -25.55 -9.39 15.98
N ASN A 113 -25.22 -8.29 15.30
CA ASN A 113 -26.09 -7.69 14.27
C ASN A 113 -25.30 -7.19 13.04
N VAL A 114 -24.49 -8.04 12.42
CA VAL A 114 -24.03 -7.77 11.05
C VAL A 114 -24.69 -8.78 10.14
N GLU A 115 -25.81 -8.39 9.54
CA GLU A 115 -26.42 -9.15 8.46
C GLU A 115 -25.42 -9.36 7.30
N PRO A 116 -25.51 -10.48 6.57
CA PRO A 116 -24.66 -10.71 5.41
C PRO A 116 -24.73 -9.51 4.46
N LYS A 117 -23.57 -9.05 3.99
CA LYS A 117 -23.46 -7.88 3.08
C LYS A 117 -24.50 -8.01 1.96
N PRO A 118 -25.40 -7.03 1.81
CA PRO A 118 -26.41 -7.09 0.77
C PRO A 118 -25.74 -6.94 -0.59
N LYS A 119 -26.30 -7.62 -1.61
CA LYS A 119 -25.75 -7.59 -2.96
C LYS A 119 -25.90 -6.23 -3.65
N ASP A 120 -26.69 -5.31 -3.07
CA ASP A 120 -26.75 -3.89 -3.39
C ASP A 120 -27.32 -3.04 -2.22
N PHE A 121 -27.31 -1.71 -2.40
CA PHE A 121 -27.69 -0.69 -1.41
C PHE A 121 -29.18 -0.68 -1.01
N LEU A 122 -30.08 -1.30 -1.79
CA LEU A 122 -31.53 -1.15 -1.60
C LEU A 122 -32.19 -2.31 -0.85
N SER A 123 -31.48 -3.41 -0.60
CA SER A 123 -32.07 -4.63 -0.05
C SER A 123 -31.84 -4.85 1.45
N ASN A 124 -31.53 -3.82 2.25
CA ASN A 124 -31.22 -3.98 3.68
C ASN A 124 -32.48 -4.27 4.55
N PRO A 125 -32.60 -5.47 5.15
CA PRO A 125 -33.74 -5.88 5.97
C PRO A 125 -33.85 -5.17 7.33
N ALA A 126 -32.79 -4.51 7.80
CA ALA A 126 -32.72 -3.86 9.10
C ALA A 126 -33.72 -2.68 9.27
N TRP A 127 -34.27 -2.15 8.18
CA TRP A 127 -35.30 -1.09 8.22
C TRP A 127 -36.72 -1.61 8.41
N LYS A 128 -36.97 -2.93 8.39
CA LYS A 128 -38.32 -3.50 8.57
C LYS A 128 -38.67 -3.88 10.01
N ALA A 129 -37.70 -4.01 10.92
CA ALA A 129 -37.92 -4.64 12.23
C ALA A 129 -38.29 -3.69 13.39
N HIS A 130 -38.27 -2.36 13.19
CA HIS A 130 -38.59 -1.37 14.23
C HIS A 130 -39.86 -0.55 13.96
N ALA A 131 -40.71 -0.96 13.00
CA ALA A 131 -41.99 -0.32 12.80
C ALA A 131 -42.99 -0.77 13.88
N SER A 132 -43.14 0.05 14.94
CA SER A 132 -44.37 0.07 15.72
C SER A 132 -45.56 0.24 14.75
N THR A 133 -46.55 -0.64 14.83
CA THR A 133 -47.70 -0.66 13.90
C THR A 133 -48.65 0.54 14.04
N SER A 134 -48.39 1.47 14.95
CA SER A 134 -49.01 2.79 14.97
C SER A 134 -48.07 3.81 14.33
N SER A 135 -48.33 4.12 13.07
CA SER A 135 -47.68 5.24 12.40
C SER A 135 -48.19 6.55 13.01
N SER A 136 -47.30 7.45 13.46
CA SER A 136 -47.65 8.83 13.84
C SER A 136 -47.97 9.72 12.63
N VAL A 137 -48.06 9.11 11.45
CA VAL A 137 -48.12 9.77 10.15
C VAL A 137 -49.57 9.87 9.72
N ASP A 138 -50.05 11.10 9.62
CA ASP A 138 -51.32 11.39 8.95
C ASP A 138 -51.11 11.41 7.43
N LYS A 139 -51.80 10.52 6.73
CA LYS A 139 -51.74 10.41 5.27
C LYS A 139 -52.31 11.65 4.58
N ALA A 140 -53.28 12.34 5.18
CA ALA A 140 -53.82 13.57 4.66
C ALA A 140 -52.79 14.71 4.75
N GLU A 141 -52.04 14.79 5.86
CA GLU A 141 -50.94 15.75 5.99
C GLU A 141 -49.81 15.50 5.01
N ILE A 142 -49.42 14.23 4.78
CA ILE A 142 -48.39 13.92 3.77
C ILE A 142 -48.79 14.48 2.41
N VAL A 143 -50.03 14.25 1.97
CA VAL A 143 -50.50 14.73 0.67
C VAL A 143 -50.50 16.27 0.62
N ASN A 144 -50.87 16.92 1.72
CA ASN A 144 -50.86 18.38 1.83
C ASN A 144 -49.43 18.95 1.75
N PHE A 145 -48.50 18.44 2.56
CA PHE A 145 -47.11 18.90 2.58
C PHE A 145 -46.32 18.48 1.33
N SER A 146 -46.66 17.36 0.69
CA SER A 146 -46.03 16.96 -0.57
C SER A 146 -46.32 17.95 -1.69
N ARG A 147 -47.52 18.55 -1.72
CA ARG A 147 -47.88 19.60 -2.69
C ARG A 147 -47.12 20.91 -2.48
N LEU A 148 -46.72 21.19 -1.23
CA LEU A 148 -46.00 22.41 -0.83
C LEU A 148 -44.48 22.21 -0.79
N SER A 149 -44.00 20.99 -1.01
CA SER A 149 -42.59 20.60 -0.83
C SER A 149 -41.61 21.37 -1.71
N SER A 150 -42.02 21.79 -2.92
CA SER A 150 -41.20 22.60 -3.82
C SER A 150 -40.98 24.03 -3.32
N GLU A 151 -41.80 24.51 -2.39
CA GLU A 151 -41.75 25.87 -1.84
C GLU A 151 -41.06 25.93 -0.47
N TRP A 152 -40.73 24.79 0.14
CA TRP A 152 -40.14 24.70 1.49
C TRP A 152 -38.78 25.39 1.62
N ASN A 153 -37.99 25.41 0.55
CA ASN A 153 -36.65 26.00 0.53
C ASN A 153 -36.62 27.48 0.09
N ASP A 154 -37.76 28.07 -0.25
CA ASP A 154 -37.84 29.49 -0.59
C ASP A 154 -37.98 30.34 0.69
N GLU A 155 -36.87 30.93 1.14
CA GLU A 155 -36.80 31.80 2.31
C GLU A 155 -37.67 33.07 2.17
N ASN A 156 -38.05 33.44 0.94
CA ASN A 156 -38.96 34.56 0.66
C ASN A 156 -40.36 34.12 0.21
N GLY A 157 -40.59 32.82 0.12
CA GLY A 157 -41.85 32.22 -0.30
C GLY A 157 -42.88 32.07 0.83
N PRO A 158 -43.92 31.23 0.66
CA PRO A 158 -45.03 31.10 1.60
C PRO A 158 -44.63 30.66 3.02
N PHE A 159 -43.45 30.07 3.20
CA PHE A 159 -42.90 29.63 4.49
C PHE A 159 -41.94 30.64 5.15
N LYS A 160 -41.82 31.86 4.61
CA LYS A 160 -40.93 32.93 5.13
C LYS A 160 -41.07 33.17 6.63
N ALA A 161 -42.29 33.09 7.17
CA ALA A 161 -42.53 33.25 8.60
C ALA A 161 -41.85 32.14 9.42
N LEU A 162 -41.85 30.89 8.95
CA LEU A 162 -41.15 29.79 9.62
C LEU A 162 -39.63 29.92 9.49
N HIS A 163 -39.12 30.33 8.32
CA HIS A 163 -37.69 30.62 8.11
C HIS A 163 -37.19 31.73 9.05
N SER A 164 -38.01 32.75 9.30
CA SER A 164 -37.64 33.86 10.20
C SER A 164 -37.37 33.43 11.65
N LEU A 165 -37.94 32.30 12.10
CA LEU A 165 -37.70 31.74 13.44
C LEU A 165 -36.26 31.22 13.64
N ASN A 166 -35.53 30.97 12.55
CA ASN A 166 -34.14 30.55 12.60
C ASN A 166 -33.21 31.62 13.19
N MET A 167 -33.60 32.90 13.11
CA MET A 167 -32.89 34.02 13.75
C MET A 167 -32.77 33.85 15.27
N LEU A 168 -33.68 33.09 15.88
CA LEU A 168 -33.68 32.78 17.31
C LEU A 168 -33.17 31.35 17.58
N ARG A 169 -33.59 30.38 16.75
CA ARG A 169 -33.30 28.96 16.98
C ARG A 169 -31.83 28.60 16.76
N ILE A 170 -31.19 29.13 15.71
CA ILE A 170 -29.81 28.75 15.38
C ILE A 170 -28.82 29.24 16.45
N PRO A 171 -28.84 30.51 16.89
CA PRO A 171 -27.95 30.95 17.96
C PRO A 171 -28.18 30.18 19.27
N TRP A 172 -29.44 29.89 19.62
CA TRP A 172 -29.76 29.12 20.82
C TRP A 172 -29.22 27.68 20.74
N ILE A 173 -29.35 27.01 19.60
CA ILE A 173 -28.81 25.65 19.40
C ILE A 173 -27.27 25.67 19.46
N LEU A 174 -26.61 26.59 18.73
CA LEU A 174 -25.15 26.66 18.69
C LEU A 174 -24.52 27.01 20.04
N GLN A 175 -25.21 27.79 20.88
CA GLN A 175 -24.74 28.10 22.24
C GLN A 175 -24.86 26.92 23.22
N ASN A 176 -25.76 25.97 22.94
CA ASN A 176 -26.08 24.86 23.86
C ASN A 176 -25.55 23.50 23.37
N VAL A 177 -24.89 23.46 22.20
CA VAL A 177 -24.24 22.26 21.66
C VAL A 177 -22.73 22.42 21.75
N GLN A 178 -22.04 21.44 22.33
CA GLN A 178 -20.58 21.42 22.38
C GLN A 178 -19.97 21.36 20.97
N LYS A 179 -18.95 22.18 20.71
CA LYS A 179 -18.24 22.24 19.42
C LYS A 179 -17.70 20.84 19.05
N GLY A 180 -17.89 20.43 17.79
CA GLY A 180 -17.44 19.12 17.29
C GLY A 180 -18.42 17.95 17.48
N LYS A 181 -19.65 18.20 17.95
CA LYS A 181 -20.70 17.17 18.05
C LYS A 181 -21.63 17.19 16.83
N THR A 182 -22.11 16.02 16.43
CA THR A 182 -23.08 15.84 15.33
C THR A 182 -24.51 16.07 15.82
N VAL A 183 -25.29 16.92 15.13
CA VAL A 183 -26.69 17.25 15.47
C VAL A 183 -27.65 16.56 14.49
N ALA A 184 -28.75 16.01 15.00
CA ALA A 184 -29.81 15.40 14.21
C ALA A 184 -31.10 16.26 14.25
N ASP A 185 -31.60 16.67 13.08
CA ASP A 185 -32.84 17.43 12.91
C ASP A 185 -34.00 16.49 12.56
N ILE A 186 -34.76 16.08 13.57
CA ILE A 186 -35.88 15.13 13.43
C ILE A 186 -37.17 15.93 13.17
N GLY A 187 -37.74 15.80 11.96
CA GLY A 187 -38.89 16.60 11.53
C GLY A 187 -38.47 17.91 10.84
N CYS A 188 -37.40 17.88 10.05
CA CYS A 188 -36.73 19.04 9.45
C CYS A 188 -37.57 19.96 8.55
N GLY A 189 -38.82 19.60 8.22
CA GLY A 189 -39.72 20.42 7.41
C GLY A 189 -39.09 20.86 6.08
N GLY A 190 -38.33 19.98 5.42
CA GLY A 190 -37.67 20.30 4.15
C GLY A 190 -36.26 20.84 4.27
N GLY A 191 -35.69 20.86 5.47
CA GLY A 191 -34.38 21.47 5.71
C GLY A 191 -34.46 22.90 6.23
N LEU A 192 -35.66 23.35 6.65
CA LEU A 192 -35.94 24.67 7.21
C LEU A 192 -34.92 25.09 8.28
N LEU A 193 -34.50 24.17 9.15
CA LEU A 193 -33.50 24.42 10.20
C LEU A 193 -32.15 23.79 9.87
N SER A 194 -32.12 22.54 9.42
CA SER A 194 -30.89 21.78 9.16
C SER A 194 -30.00 22.36 8.07
N VAL A 195 -30.57 22.93 6.99
CA VAL A 195 -29.76 23.55 5.93
C VAL A 195 -29.07 24.81 6.42
N PRO A 196 -29.77 25.77 7.08
CA PRO A 196 -29.12 26.89 7.76
C PRO A 196 -28.13 26.49 8.86
N LEU A 197 -28.43 25.45 9.65
CA LEU A 197 -27.54 24.94 10.71
C LEU A 197 -26.25 24.31 10.12
N ALA A 198 -26.36 23.66 8.96
CA ALA A 198 -25.22 23.13 8.20
C ALA A 198 -24.44 24.22 7.42
N ARG A 199 -25.07 25.36 7.13
CA ARG A 199 -24.42 26.57 6.59
C ARG A 199 -23.66 27.36 7.66
N ALA A 200 -23.58 26.88 8.90
CA ALA A 200 -22.73 27.48 9.93
C ALA A 200 -21.23 27.29 9.58
N GLU A 201 -20.76 28.21 8.75
CA GLU A 201 -19.41 28.60 8.32
C GLU A 201 -18.20 27.65 8.58
N PHE A 202 -17.49 27.31 7.52
CA PHE A 202 -16.25 26.52 7.43
C PHE A 202 -14.99 27.39 7.59
N ASP A 203 -13.93 26.81 8.18
CA ASP A 203 -12.63 27.48 8.40
C ASP A 203 -11.80 27.69 7.11
N ALA A 204 -12.12 26.99 6.02
CA ALA A 204 -11.60 27.20 4.67
C ALA A 204 -12.54 26.59 3.63
N VAL A 205 -12.58 27.13 2.41
CA VAL A 205 -13.38 26.60 1.29
C VAL A 205 -12.50 26.39 0.07
N VAL A 206 -12.53 25.20 -0.54
CA VAL A 206 -11.75 24.85 -1.73
C VAL A 206 -12.68 24.44 -2.87
N ALA A 207 -12.56 25.12 -4.01
CA ALA A 207 -13.25 24.83 -5.26
C ALA A 207 -12.21 24.53 -6.35
N SER A 208 -11.88 23.26 -6.51
CA SER A 208 -10.82 22.77 -7.42
C SER A 208 -11.43 22.15 -8.68
N GLU A 209 -11.01 22.59 -9.87
CA GLU A 209 -11.36 22.04 -11.18
C GLU A 209 -12.87 21.94 -11.47
N ILE A 210 -13.64 22.90 -10.94
CA ILE A 210 -15.11 22.88 -11.03
C ILE A 210 -15.69 24.16 -11.63
N VAL A 211 -14.92 25.24 -11.67
CA VAL A 211 -15.39 26.59 -12.02
C VAL A 211 -15.86 26.65 -13.48
N GLU A 212 -15.23 25.88 -14.36
CA GLU A 212 -15.61 25.72 -15.77
C GLU A 212 -16.87 24.87 -16.00
N HIS A 213 -17.34 24.16 -14.96
CA HIS A 213 -18.49 23.27 -15.04
C HIS A 213 -19.76 23.85 -14.42
N VAL A 214 -19.68 25.01 -13.74
CA VAL A 214 -20.84 25.64 -13.13
C VAL A 214 -21.66 26.44 -14.13
N SER A 215 -22.99 26.39 -13.99
CA SER A 215 -23.92 27.10 -14.86
C SER A 215 -24.01 28.61 -14.56
N ASN A 216 -23.66 29.02 -13.34
CA ASN A 216 -23.64 30.41 -12.92
C ASN A 216 -22.48 30.66 -11.95
N LEU A 217 -21.48 31.41 -12.40
CA LEU A 217 -20.27 31.69 -11.64
C LEU A 217 -20.53 32.58 -10.41
N ASP A 218 -21.35 33.62 -10.54
CA ASP A 218 -21.69 34.53 -9.44
C ASP A 218 -22.37 33.78 -8.29
N SER A 219 -23.40 32.98 -8.60
CA SER A 219 -24.13 32.21 -7.58
C SER A 219 -23.25 31.14 -6.92
N PHE A 220 -22.33 30.55 -7.67
CA PHE A 220 -21.39 29.56 -7.15
C PHE A 220 -20.38 30.20 -6.18
N VAL A 221 -19.77 31.32 -6.56
CA VAL A 221 -18.83 32.07 -5.72
C VAL A 221 -19.53 32.62 -4.48
N GLU A 222 -20.73 33.17 -4.61
CA GLU A 222 -21.56 33.62 -3.48
C GLU A 222 -21.88 32.46 -2.52
N GLY A 223 -22.16 31.27 -3.06
CA GLY A 223 -22.28 30.04 -2.29
C GLY A 223 -21.02 29.72 -1.50
N CYS A 224 -19.85 29.76 -2.15
CA CYS A 224 -18.56 29.50 -1.50
C CYS A 224 -18.23 30.52 -0.41
N CYS A 225 -18.50 31.81 -0.66
CA CYS A 225 -18.29 32.88 0.32
C CYS A 225 -19.22 32.75 1.53
N ARG A 226 -20.49 32.37 1.33
CA ARG A 226 -21.44 32.12 2.44
C ARG A 226 -21.09 30.91 3.28
N LEU A 227 -20.39 29.93 2.68
CA LEU A 227 -19.92 28.76 3.41
C LEU A 227 -18.65 29.06 4.21
N ALA A 228 -17.91 30.13 3.93
CA ALA A 228 -16.66 30.44 4.63
C ALA A 228 -16.89 31.36 5.85
N LYS A 229 -16.16 31.14 6.94
CA LYS A 229 -16.12 32.11 8.06
C LYS A 229 -15.56 33.45 7.59
N PRO A 230 -15.96 34.59 8.19
CA PRO A 230 -15.30 35.87 7.95
C PRO A 230 -13.78 35.76 8.13
N GLY A 231 -13.03 36.01 7.07
CA GLY A 231 -11.56 35.91 7.04
C GLY A 231 -10.98 34.53 6.73
N ALA A 232 -11.82 33.50 6.54
CA ALA A 232 -11.36 32.18 6.09
C ALA A 232 -10.83 32.24 4.64
N PRO A 233 -9.77 31.50 4.31
CA PRO A 233 -9.25 31.46 2.95
C PRO A 233 -10.18 30.68 2.02
N LEU A 234 -10.42 31.23 0.83
CA LEU A 234 -11.07 30.56 -0.28
C LEU A 234 -10.05 30.25 -1.36
N PHE A 235 -10.02 29.00 -1.83
CA PHE A 235 -9.11 28.53 -2.86
C PHE A 235 -9.91 28.12 -4.10
N PHE A 236 -9.55 28.67 -5.26
CA PHE A 236 -10.14 28.31 -6.55
C PHE A 236 -9.03 27.86 -7.50
N THR A 237 -9.15 26.66 -8.07
CA THR A 237 -8.29 26.19 -9.17
C THR A 237 -9.14 25.88 -10.39
N THR A 238 -8.68 26.34 -11.55
CA THR A 238 -9.36 26.15 -12.84
C THR A 238 -8.39 26.51 -13.96
N ILE A 239 -8.63 25.96 -15.15
CA ILE A 239 -7.83 26.27 -16.34
C ILE A 239 -8.12 27.70 -16.79
N ASN A 240 -7.06 28.53 -16.85
CA ASN A 240 -7.16 29.90 -17.32
C ASN A 240 -7.62 29.96 -18.79
N LYS A 241 -8.63 30.78 -19.09
CA LYS A 241 -9.10 31.03 -20.46
C LYS A 241 -8.08 31.83 -21.27
N THR A 242 -7.23 31.13 -22.00
CA THR A 242 -6.21 31.72 -22.88
C THR A 242 -6.22 31.02 -24.24
N LEU A 243 -5.67 31.67 -25.27
CA LEU A 243 -5.47 31.01 -26.57
C LEU A 243 -4.56 29.77 -26.45
N ALA A 244 -3.61 29.80 -25.52
CA ALA A 244 -2.76 28.66 -25.21
C ALA A 244 -3.56 27.49 -24.61
N SER A 245 -4.48 27.72 -23.67
CA SER A 245 -5.33 26.64 -23.14
C SER A 245 -6.34 26.11 -24.17
N ARG A 246 -6.78 26.94 -25.12
CA ARG A 246 -7.58 26.46 -26.27
C ARG A 246 -6.81 25.46 -27.12
N LEU A 247 -5.55 25.79 -27.42
CA LEU A 247 -4.69 24.98 -28.27
C LEU A 247 -4.14 23.75 -27.55
N LEU A 248 -3.75 23.87 -26.27
CA LEU A 248 -3.06 22.82 -25.53
C LEU A 248 -4.01 21.91 -24.75
N ALA A 249 -5.00 22.47 -24.04
CA ALA A 249 -5.88 21.71 -23.15
C ALA A 249 -7.11 21.13 -23.86
N VAL A 250 -7.55 21.75 -24.97
CA VAL A 250 -8.71 21.27 -25.75
C VAL A 250 -8.25 20.65 -27.07
N TRP A 251 -7.67 21.43 -27.98
CA TRP A 251 -7.32 20.93 -29.31
C TRP A 251 -6.21 19.86 -29.26
N LEU A 252 -5.11 20.10 -28.55
CA LEU A 252 -3.99 19.15 -28.50
C LEU A 252 -4.32 17.95 -27.59
N ALA A 253 -4.79 18.17 -26.36
CA ALA A 253 -5.04 17.08 -25.41
C ALA A 253 -6.30 16.24 -25.70
N GLU A 254 -7.38 16.82 -26.23
CA GLU A 254 -8.63 16.08 -26.55
C GLU A 254 -8.71 15.68 -28.02
N ASP A 255 -8.53 16.61 -28.96
CA ASP A 255 -8.80 16.35 -30.38
C ASP A 255 -7.64 15.68 -31.11
N VAL A 256 -6.38 15.97 -30.74
CA VAL A 256 -5.18 15.45 -31.41
C VAL A 256 -4.57 14.26 -30.67
N LEU A 257 -4.25 14.40 -29.38
CA LEU A 257 -3.54 13.39 -28.57
C LEU A 257 -4.47 12.42 -27.83
N LYS A 258 -5.77 12.76 -27.67
CA LYS A 258 -6.79 11.94 -26.99
C LYS A 258 -6.41 11.47 -25.59
N PHE A 259 -5.62 12.25 -24.85
CA PHE A 259 -5.27 11.97 -23.46
C PHE A 259 -6.47 12.15 -22.52
N VAL A 260 -7.42 13.00 -22.92
CA VAL A 260 -8.67 13.26 -22.21
C VAL A 260 -9.85 12.93 -23.15
N PRO A 261 -10.94 12.29 -22.66
CA PRO A 261 -12.13 12.03 -23.48
C PRO A 261 -12.67 13.30 -24.13
N GLN A 262 -13.13 13.19 -25.38
CA GLN A 262 -13.63 14.33 -26.14
C GLN A 262 -14.83 14.98 -25.46
N GLY A 263 -14.78 16.29 -25.26
CA GLY A 263 -15.88 17.09 -24.71
C GLY A 263 -15.84 17.31 -23.19
N VAL A 264 -14.73 16.94 -22.53
CA VAL A 264 -14.52 17.20 -21.10
C VAL A 264 -14.27 18.69 -20.86
N HIS A 265 -13.50 19.37 -21.72
CA HIS A 265 -13.26 20.79 -21.64
C HIS A 265 -13.93 21.55 -22.80
N GLN A 266 -14.72 22.56 -22.46
CA GLN A 266 -15.24 23.53 -23.41
C GLN A 266 -14.52 24.84 -23.16
N TRP A 267 -13.65 25.26 -24.08
CA TRP A 267 -12.82 26.46 -23.90
C TRP A 267 -13.65 27.72 -23.63
N GLU A 268 -14.86 27.78 -24.19
CA GLU A 268 -15.82 28.86 -23.96
C GLU A 268 -16.22 28.98 -22.49
N ARG A 269 -16.15 27.89 -21.73
CA ARG A 269 -16.49 27.81 -20.31
C ARG A 269 -15.32 28.02 -19.36
N PHE A 270 -14.08 28.04 -19.86
CA PHE A 270 -12.95 28.45 -19.04
C PHE A 270 -13.15 29.89 -18.56
N VAL A 271 -12.64 30.18 -17.36
CA VAL A 271 -12.83 31.47 -16.70
C VAL A 271 -11.49 32.20 -16.63
N GLU A 272 -11.50 33.47 -17.03
CA GLU A 272 -10.33 34.32 -16.87
C GLU A 272 -10.13 34.69 -15.38
N PRO A 273 -8.89 34.69 -14.87
CA PRO A 273 -8.60 35.12 -13.50
C PRO A 273 -9.10 36.52 -13.17
N SER A 274 -9.16 37.42 -14.16
CA SER A 274 -9.73 38.78 -14.04
C SER A 274 -11.22 38.75 -13.72
N ILE A 275 -11.99 37.87 -14.38
CA ILE A 275 -13.42 37.67 -14.19
C ILE A 275 -13.68 37.06 -12.82
N LEU A 276 -12.99 35.96 -12.49
CA LEU A 276 -13.12 35.32 -11.18
C LEU A 276 -12.73 36.27 -10.03
N SER A 277 -11.63 37.03 -10.19
CA SER A 277 -11.22 38.05 -9.23
C SER A 277 -12.28 39.14 -9.05
N SER A 278 -12.93 39.56 -10.12
CA SER A 278 -14.00 40.56 -10.07
C SER A 278 -15.22 40.04 -9.32
N VAL A 279 -15.63 38.79 -9.56
CA VAL A 279 -16.75 38.15 -8.85
C VAL A 279 -16.42 37.95 -7.36
N LEU A 280 -15.20 37.54 -7.02
CA LEU A 280 -14.75 37.39 -5.62
C LEU A 280 -14.71 38.72 -4.88
N LYS A 281 -14.18 39.78 -5.51
CA LYS A 281 -14.15 41.14 -4.94
C LYS A 281 -15.56 41.69 -4.72
N LYS A 282 -16.48 41.45 -5.67
CA LYS A 282 -17.90 41.80 -5.54
C LYS A 282 -18.55 41.11 -4.33
N ASN A 283 -18.09 39.92 -3.96
CA ASN A 283 -18.50 39.18 -2.77
C ASN A 283 -17.66 39.50 -1.52
N GLY A 284 -16.97 40.64 -1.48
CA GLY A 284 -16.25 41.11 -0.29
C GLY A 284 -14.92 40.41 -0.01
N CYS A 285 -14.42 39.57 -0.94
CA CYS A 285 -13.13 38.89 -0.77
C CYS A 285 -11.96 39.77 -1.22
N THR A 286 -10.85 39.74 -0.47
CA THR A 286 -9.58 40.30 -0.92
C THR A 286 -8.83 39.26 -1.75
N VAL A 287 -8.71 39.50 -3.05
CA VAL A 287 -8.01 38.57 -3.95
C VAL A 287 -6.54 38.94 -4.00
N SER A 288 -5.70 38.09 -3.41
CA SER A 288 -4.26 38.11 -3.65
C SER A 288 -3.96 37.16 -4.81
N SER A 289 -3.24 37.63 -5.82
CA SER A 289 -2.62 36.74 -6.79
C SER A 289 -1.64 35.85 -6.02
N PRO A 290 -1.52 34.54 -6.34
CA PRO A 290 -0.38 33.80 -5.86
C PRO A 290 0.86 34.59 -6.29
N ARG A 291 1.60 35.10 -5.30
CA ARG A 291 3.03 35.24 -5.51
C ARG A 291 3.44 33.82 -5.88
N TYR A 292 3.76 33.57 -7.14
CA TYR A 292 4.76 32.55 -7.42
C TYR A 292 5.89 32.92 -6.49
N GLN A 293 6.05 32.18 -5.39
CA GLN A 293 7.25 32.31 -4.59
C GLN A 293 8.36 32.06 -5.59
N THR A 294 9.12 33.09 -5.90
CA THR A 294 10.38 32.96 -6.61
C THR A 294 11.19 31.90 -5.86
N MET A 295 11.85 31.00 -6.59
CA MET A 295 12.59 29.84 -6.07
C MET A 295 13.86 30.24 -5.26
N ASP A 296 13.75 31.24 -4.41
CA ASP A 296 14.78 31.68 -3.47
C ASP A 296 14.73 30.88 -2.15
N GLU A 297 14.08 29.72 -2.14
CA GLU A 297 14.06 28.84 -0.98
C GLU A 297 15.29 27.93 -0.99
N GLU A 298 16.12 28.04 0.05
CA GLU A 298 17.18 27.09 0.33
C GLU A 298 16.57 25.81 0.93
N TYR A 299 16.88 24.66 0.35
CA TYR A 299 16.43 23.35 0.84
C TYR A 299 17.53 22.69 1.69
N ASP A 300 17.15 21.90 2.68
CA ASP A 300 18.12 21.10 3.41
C ASP A 300 18.64 19.94 2.55
N ALA A 301 17.76 19.35 1.74
CA ALA A 301 18.10 18.28 0.83
C ALA A 301 17.34 18.41 -0.49
N ILE A 302 18.05 18.18 -1.60
CA ILE A 302 17.48 18.02 -2.93
C ILE A 302 17.60 16.54 -3.31
N VAL A 303 16.52 15.92 -3.74
CA VAL A 303 16.46 14.52 -4.16
C VAL A 303 16.17 14.49 -5.66
N LEU A 304 16.97 13.76 -6.44
CA LEU A 304 16.86 13.68 -7.89
C LEU A 304 16.57 12.24 -8.36
N GLY A 305 15.48 12.09 -9.11
CA GLY A 305 14.95 10.80 -9.54
C GLY A 305 13.97 10.23 -8.53
N THR A 306 12.82 9.75 -9.01
CA THR A 306 11.74 9.20 -8.18
C THR A 306 11.76 7.67 -8.14
N GLY A 307 12.96 7.08 -8.21
CA GLY A 307 13.17 5.68 -7.90
C GLY A 307 12.69 5.37 -6.49
N LEU A 308 12.36 4.10 -6.22
CA LEU A 308 11.90 3.70 -4.89
C LEU A 308 12.90 4.11 -3.78
N LYS A 309 14.21 4.04 -4.06
CA LYS A 309 15.24 4.37 -3.06
C LYS A 309 15.19 5.85 -2.70
N GLU A 310 15.17 6.71 -3.71
CA GLU A 310 15.12 8.16 -3.58
C GLU A 310 13.81 8.61 -2.91
N CYS A 311 12.67 8.00 -3.26
CA CYS A 311 11.40 8.27 -2.59
C CYS A 311 11.42 7.88 -1.11
N ILE A 312 11.99 6.72 -0.75
CA ILE A 312 12.14 6.33 0.66
C ILE A 312 13.01 7.34 1.40
N ILE A 313 14.17 7.70 0.84
CA ILE A 313 15.10 8.68 1.44
C ILE A 313 14.41 10.03 1.63
N SER A 314 13.72 10.52 0.61
CA SER A 314 12.93 11.76 0.66
C SER A 314 11.91 11.71 1.79
N GLY A 315 11.17 10.61 1.93
CA GLY A 315 10.21 10.41 3.02
C GLY A 315 10.89 10.42 4.39
N MET A 316 11.99 9.69 4.56
CA MET A 316 12.74 9.64 5.82
C MET A 316 13.32 11.01 6.22
N LEU A 317 13.85 11.77 5.26
CA LEU A 317 14.38 13.11 5.48
C LEU A 317 13.27 14.08 5.89
N SER A 318 12.12 14.06 5.20
CA SER A 318 10.96 14.89 5.57
C SER A 318 10.40 14.55 6.95
N VAL A 319 10.27 13.26 7.29
CA VAL A 319 9.86 12.82 8.65
C VAL A 319 10.86 13.27 9.71
N SER A 320 12.15 13.38 9.36
CA SER A 320 13.20 13.91 10.24
C SER A 320 13.21 15.46 10.31
N GLY A 321 12.20 16.12 9.77
CA GLY A 321 12.04 17.58 9.80
C GLY A 321 12.88 18.36 8.79
N LYS A 322 13.48 17.70 7.81
CA LYS A 322 14.26 18.37 6.74
C LYS A 322 13.32 18.97 5.69
N LYS A 323 13.66 20.15 5.20
CA LYS A 323 13.00 20.73 4.02
C LYS A 323 13.54 20.08 2.76
N VAL A 324 12.70 19.30 2.06
CA VAL A 324 13.09 18.47 0.92
C VAL A 324 12.47 18.98 -0.39
N LEU A 325 13.30 19.14 -1.42
CA LEU A 325 12.85 19.27 -2.81
C LEU A 325 13.16 17.97 -3.54
N HIS A 326 12.19 17.41 -4.24
CA HIS A 326 12.32 16.16 -4.98
C HIS A 326 11.98 16.40 -6.44
N ILE A 327 12.93 16.15 -7.35
CA ILE A 327 12.83 16.48 -8.77
C ILE A 327 13.01 15.20 -9.59
N ASP A 328 12.21 15.01 -10.64
CA ASP A 328 12.44 14.02 -11.68
C ASP A 328 12.38 14.68 -13.06
N ARG A 329 13.31 14.29 -13.94
CA ARG A 329 13.29 14.66 -15.35
C ARG A 329 12.17 13.95 -16.13
N ASN A 330 11.65 12.85 -15.61
CA ASN A 330 10.56 12.10 -16.22
C ASN A 330 9.21 12.69 -15.80
N ASN A 331 8.20 12.54 -16.65
CA ASN A 331 6.82 12.93 -16.36
C ASN A 331 6.02 11.85 -15.57
N TYR A 332 6.71 10.83 -15.05
CA TYR A 332 6.14 9.72 -14.29
C TYR A 332 7.04 9.34 -13.10
N TYR A 333 6.46 8.64 -12.12
CA TYR A 333 7.19 8.14 -10.95
C TYR A 333 7.93 6.81 -11.22
N GLY A 334 9.02 6.58 -10.49
CA GLY A 334 9.64 5.25 -10.33
C GLY A 334 10.99 5.06 -11.02
N GLY A 335 11.42 6.00 -11.86
CA GLY A 335 12.71 5.94 -12.57
C GLY A 335 12.89 4.62 -13.33
N GLU A 336 14.04 3.96 -13.15
CA GLU A 336 14.32 2.64 -13.75
C GLU A 336 13.39 1.52 -13.24
N SER A 337 12.78 1.71 -12.07
CA SER A 337 11.86 0.76 -11.42
C SER A 337 10.38 1.11 -11.60
N ALA A 338 10.05 1.96 -12.58
CA ALA A 338 8.68 2.38 -12.85
C ALA A 338 7.75 1.21 -13.19
N SER A 339 6.46 1.40 -12.91
CA SER A 339 5.38 0.52 -13.37
C SER A 339 4.66 1.19 -14.52
N LEU A 340 4.67 0.55 -15.69
CA LEU A 340 4.09 1.13 -16.91
C LEU A 340 2.61 0.79 -17.03
N THR A 341 1.81 1.83 -17.26
CA THR A 341 0.37 1.73 -17.50
C THR A 341 -0.12 2.91 -18.34
N PRO A 342 -0.95 2.69 -19.37
CA PRO A 342 -1.52 1.41 -19.80
C PRO A 342 -0.51 0.54 -20.57
N LEU A 343 -0.88 -0.71 -20.90
CA LEU A 343 -0.01 -1.69 -21.59
C LEU A 343 0.66 -1.14 -22.86
N GLU A 344 0.02 -0.22 -23.57
CA GLU A 344 0.57 0.50 -24.72
C GLU A 344 1.93 1.13 -24.41
N GLN A 345 2.15 1.68 -23.21
CA GLN A 345 3.43 2.27 -22.83
C GLN A 345 4.57 1.24 -22.79
N LEU A 346 4.27 -0.01 -22.41
CA LEU A 346 5.24 -1.09 -22.45
C LEU A 346 5.63 -1.42 -23.90
N TYR A 347 4.65 -1.53 -24.78
CA TYR A 347 4.90 -1.75 -26.22
C TYR A 347 5.69 -0.59 -26.82
N GLU A 348 5.29 0.64 -26.56
CA GLU A 348 5.98 1.83 -27.07
C GLU A 348 7.44 1.89 -26.61
N LYS A 349 7.70 1.58 -25.34
CA LYS A 349 9.05 1.58 -24.77
C LYS A 349 9.98 0.57 -25.45
N PHE A 350 9.49 -0.62 -25.78
CA PHE A 350 10.33 -1.73 -26.25
C PHE A 350 10.25 -2.00 -27.75
N MET A 351 9.18 -1.61 -28.42
CA MET A 351 8.94 -1.83 -29.86
C MET A 351 8.86 -0.52 -30.66
N GLY A 352 8.92 0.63 -29.97
CA GLY A 352 8.96 1.95 -30.58
C GLY A 352 7.59 2.65 -30.64
N PRO A 353 7.57 3.93 -31.03
CA PRO A 353 6.37 4.76 -30.98
C PRO A 353 5.21 4.16 -31.79
N ASN A 354 3.99 4.25 -31.25
CA ASN A 354 2.74 3.71 -31.82
C ASN A 354 2.64 2.17 -31.83
N ALA A 355 3.58 1.42 -31.24
CA ALA A 355 3.41 -0.01 -31.04
C ALA A 355 2.20 -0.27 -30.12
N LYS A 356 1.34 -1.22 -30.49
CA LYS A 356 0.08 -1.50 -29.78
C LYS A 356 -0.01 -2.96 -29.37
N PRO A 357 -0.54 -3.25 -28.16
CA PRO A 357 -0.84 -4.61 -27.77
C PRO A 357 -1.95 -5.21 -28.62
N PRO A 358 -1.94 -6.54 -28.84
CA PRO A 358 -3.06 -7.25 -29.43
C PRO A 358 -4.36 -7.06 -28.63
N PRO A 359 -5.53 -6.88 -29.26
CA PRO A 359 -6.81 -6.62 -28.57
C PRO A 359 -7.23 -7.70 -27.55
N GLU A 360 -6.81 -8.94 -27.75
CA GLU A 360 -7.05 -10.06 -26.83
C GLU A 360 -6.40 -9.90 -25.46
N MET A 361 -5.40 -9.01 -25.33
CA MET A 361 -4.77 -8.65 -24.06
C MET A 361 -5.67 -7.79 -23.15
N GLY A 362 -6.88 -7.48 -23.58
CA GLY A 362 -7.86 -6.75 -22.78
C GLY A 362 -7.58 -5.25 -22.74
N ARG A 363 -8.10 -4.57 -21.71
CA ARG A 363 -7.94 -3.11 -21.58
C ARG A 363 -6.53 -2.80 -21.09
N GLY A 364 -5.81 -1.93 -21.80
CA GLY A 364 -4.44 -1.54 -21.42
C GLY A 364 -4.32 -1.00 -19.99
N ARG A 365 -5.34 -0.30 -19.48
CA ARG A 365 -5.37 0.26 -18.10
C ARG A 365 -5.46 -0.77 -16.99
N ASP A 366 -5.82 -2.02 -17.30
CA ASP A 366 -5.84 -3.11 -16.32
C ASP A 366 -4.43 -3.72 -16.15
N TRP A 367 -3.44 -3.23 -16.90
CA TRP A 367 -2.04 -3.62 -16.79
C TRP A 367 -1.23 -2.59 -16.02
N ASN A 368 -0.43 -3.07 -15.06
CA ASN A 368 0.57 -2.28 -14.33
C ASN A 368 1.87 -3.10 -14.33
N VAL A 369 2.73 -2.84 -15.31
CA VAL A 369 3.90 -3.70 -15.56
C VAL A 369 5.17 -3.07 -15.01
N ASP A 370 5.68 -3.63 -13.92
CA ASP A 370 6.94 -3.19 -13.33
C ASP A 370 8.13 -3.53 -14.23
N LEU A 371 8.99 -2.54 -14.47
CA LEU A 371 10.26 -2.74 -15.16
C LEU A 371 11.27 -3.55 -14.34
N ILE A 372 11.17 -3.48 -13.01
CA ILE A 372 12.05 -4.20 -12.07
C ILE A 372 11.19 -4.76 -10.91
N PRO A 373 10.43 -5.85 -11.12
CA PRO A 373 9.61 -6.45 -10.09
C PRO A 373 10.47 -7.06 -8.98
N LYS A 374 10.14 -6.72 -7.75
CA LYS A 374 10.76 -7.21 -6.52
C LYS A 374 9.68 -7.43 -5.47
N PHE A 375 9.83 -8.48 -4.68
CA PHE A 375 8.95 -8.81 -3.57
C PHE A 375 9.46 -8.26 -2.25
N LEU A 376 8.52 -7.94 -1.36
CA LEU A 376 8.82 -7.50 0.00
C LEU A 376 8.88 -8.74 0.89
N MET A 377 10.00 -8.94 1.58
CA MET A 377 10.08 -9.95 2.63
C MET A 377 9.18 -9.52 3.79
N ALA A 378 8.24 -10.38 4.22
CA ALA A 378 7.19 -10.03 5.17
C ALA A 378 7.70 -9.47 6.52
N ASN A 379 8.84 -9.95 7.01
CA ASN A 379 9.53 -9.41 8.19
C ASN A 379 10.82 -8.65 7.86
N GLY A 380 11.01 -8.30 6.58
CA GLY A 380 12.19 -7.58 6.10
C GLY A 380 12.19 -6.11 6.51
N SER A 381 13.35 -5.48 6.39
CA SER A 381 13.57 -4.09 6.81
C SER A 381 12.68 -3.10 6.06
N LEU A 382 12.38 -3.34 4.78
CA LEU A 382 11.48 -2.46 4.01
C LEU A 382 10.06 -2.45 4.58
N VAL A 383 9.51 -3.61 4.96
CA VAL A 383 8.17 -3.67 5.57
C VAL A 383 8.16 -2.95 6.91
N LYS A 384 9.21 -3.12 7.72
CA LYS A 384 9.38 -2.38 8.98
C LYS A 384 9.40 -0.87 8.73
N LEU A 385 10.15 -0.43 7.72
CA LEU A 385 10.23 0.98 7.33
C LEU A 385 8.88 1.53 6.88
N LEU A 386 8.13 0.78 6.05
CA LEU A 386 6.79 1.17 5.59
C LEU A 386 5.80 1.33 6.75
N ILE A 387 5.82 0.39 7.70
CA ILE A 387 4.96 0.45 8.90
C ILE A 387 5.34 1.67 9.74
N HIS A 388 6.64 1.88 9.94
CA HIS A 388 7.17 2.94 10.80
C HIS A 388 6.92 4.34 10.26
N THR A 389 7.03 4.50 8.94
CA THR A 389 6.76 5.76 8.23
C THR A 389 5.27 6.03 8.03
N GLY A 390 4.39 5.07 8.32
CA GLY A 390 2.94 5.20 8.13
C GLY A 390 2.47 5.11 6.67
N VAL A 391 3.37 4.87 5.71
CA VAL A 391 3.04 4.74 4.28
C VAL A 391 2.11 3.57 4.01
N THR A 392 2.08 2.55 4.87
CA THR A 392 1.12 1.44 4.79
C THR A 392 -0.35 1.89 4.81
N ARG A 393 -0.66 3.12 5.26
CA ARG A 393 -2.03 3.68 5.18
C ARG A 393 -2.50 3.92 3.75
N TYR A 394 -1.59 4.00 2.79
CA TYR A 394 -1.87 4.27 1.39
C TYR A 394 -1.74 3.02 0.51
N LEU A 395 -1.30 1.89 1.07
CA LEU A 395 -0.91 0.71 0.32
C LEU A 395 -1.62 -0.54 0.82
N GLU A 396 -2.14 -1.31 -0.12
CA GLU A 396 -2.64 -2.65 0.16
C GLU A 396 -1.65 -3.69 -0.34
N PHE A 397 -1.35 -4.69 0.49
CA PHE A 397 -0.41 -5.76 0.17
C PHE A 397 -1.10 -7.11 0.09
N LYS A 398 -0.67 -7.93 -0.85
CA LYS A 398 -1.08 -9.33 -0.97
C LYS A 398 0.12 -10.25 -0.79
N SER A 399 -0.11 -11.35 -0.07
CA SER A 399 0.88 -12.42 0.02
C SER A 399 1.03 -13.13 -1.32
N VAL A 400 2.28 -13.31 -1.76
CA VAL A 400 2.62 -14.08 -2.95
C VAL A 400 2.31 -15.56 -2.70
N GLU A 401 1.73 -16.25 -3.67
CA GLU A 401 1.14 -17.58 -3.43
C GLU A 401 2.16 -18.72 -3.31
N GLY A 402 3.36 -18.57 -3.88
CA GLY A 402 4.39 -19.59 -3.76
C GLY A 402 5.82 -19.11 -3.96
N SER A 403 6.74 -19.87 -3.38
CA SER A 403 8.19 -19.74 -3.56
C SER A 403 8.73 -21.10 -4.00
N TYR A 404 9.43 -21.12 -5.13
CA TYR A 404 9.88 -22.34 -5.79
C TYR A 404 11.38 -22.27 -6.07
N VAL A 405 11.99 -23.45 -6.18
CA VAL A 405 13.39 -23.61 -6.56
C VAL A 405 13.49 -24.63 -7.70
N TYR A 406 14.34 -24.33 -8.69
CA TYR A 406 14.63 -25.24 -9.79
C TYR A 406 15.69 -26.27 -9.37
N LYS A 407 15.45 -27.54 -9.70
CA LYS A 407 16.41 -28.64 -9.52
C LYS A 407 16.20 -29.69 -10.60
N GLY A 408 17.25 -30.04 -11.34
CA GLY A 408 17.22 -31.14 -12.31
C GLY A 408 16.07 -31.08 -13.33
N GLY A 409 15.83 -29.91 -13.93
CA GLY A 409 14.80 -29.74 -14.97
C GLY A 409 13.39 -29.44 -14.47
N LYS A 410 13.17 -29.39 -13.15
CA LYS A 410 11.84 -29.20 -12.56
C LYS A 410 11.84 -28.12 -11.49
N VAL A 411 10.69 -27.47 -11.31
CA VAL A 411 10.43 -26.55 -10.20
C VAL A 411 9.81 -27.30 -9.03
N TYR A 412 10.25 -26.96 -7.83
CA TYR A 412 9.76 -27.54 -6.59
C TYR A 412 9.43 -26.42 -5.61
N LYS A 413 8.31 -26.54 -4.91
CA LYS A 413 7.97 -25.60 -3.84
C LYS A 413 9.04 -25.66 -2.75
N VAL A 414 9.55 -24.50 -2.35
CA VAL A 414 10.43 -24.36 -1.19
C VAL A 414 9.58 -24.66 0.04
N PRO A 415 9.95 -25.67 0.86
CA PRO A 415 9.12 -26.12 1.96
C PRO A 415 8.85 -24.99 2.95
N ALA A 416 7.57 -24.76 3.27
CA ALA A 416 7.16 -23.64 4.10
C ALA A 416 7.03 -23.93 5.59
N ASP A 417 6.88 -25.20 5.94
CA ASP A 417 6.73 -25.65 7.32
C ASP A 417 7.30 -27.06 7.48
N GLU A 418 7.22 -27.61 8.69
CA GLU A 418 7.70 -28.96 8.96
C GLU A 418 6.99 -30.04 8.13
N MET A 419 5.70 -29.87 7.83
CA MET A 419 4.93 -30.85 7.06
C MET A 419 5.36 -30.82 5.59
N GLU A 420 5.51 -29.63 4.99
CA GLU A 420 6.03 -29.48 3.65
C GLU A 420 7.49 -29.95 3.55
N ALA A 421 8.31 -29.74 4.58
CA ALA A 421 9.70 -30.20 4.61
C ALA A 421 9.80 -31.73 4.65
N LEU A 422 8.81 -32.41 5.23
CA LEU A 422 8.69 -33.86 5.22
C LEU A 422 8.06 -34.38 3.91
N ALA A 423 7.16 -33.61 3.29
CA ALA A 423 6.48 -33.98 2.05
C ALA A 423 7.32 -33.74 0.78
N THR A 424 8.24 -32.77 0.79
CA THR A 424 8.97 -32.33 -0.41
C THR A 424 9.72 -33.44 -1.13
N SER A 425 9.70 -33.47 -2.46
CA SER A 425 10.51 -34.40 -3.26
C SER A 425 11.93 -33.88 -3.54
N LEU A 426 12.30 -32.71 -3.00
CA LEU A 426 13.63 -32.11 -3.19
C LEU A 426 14.77 -32.92 -2.57
N MET A 427 14.49 -33.68 -1.52
CA MET A 427 15.48 -34.33 -0.67
C MET A 427 15.13 -35.78 -0.38
N GLY A 428 16.14 -36.63 -0.21
CA GLY A 428 15.95 -38.02 0.24
C GLY A 428 15.45 -38.08 1.69
N MET A 429 14.89 -39.22 2.12
CA MET A 429 14.27 -39.36 3.45
C MET A 429 15.22 -39.02 4.62
N PHE A 430 16.48 -39.46 4.57
CA PHE A 430 17.48 -39.15 5.60
C PHE A 430 17.93 -37.69 5.57
N GLU A 431 17.95 -37.10 4.38
CA GLU A 431 18.30 -35.69 4.17
C GLU A 431 17.22 -34.77 4.74
N LYS A 432 15.94 -35.09 4.56
CA LYS A 432 14.81 -34.39 5.19
C LYS A 432 14.92 -34.32 6.71
N ARG A 433 15.27 -35.45 7.36
CA ARG A 433 15.46 -35.48 8.83
C ARG A 433 16.61 -34.59 9.28
N ARG A 434 17.72 -34.56 8.52
CA ARG A 434 18.86 -33.67 8.79
C ARG A 434 18.49 -32.20 8.56
N PHE A 435 17.74 -31.90 7.50
CA PHE A 435 17.26 -30.55 7.21
C PHE A 435 16.33 -30.02 8.29
N LYS A 436 15.36 -30.83 8.74
CA LYS A 436 14.48 -30.48 9.86
C LYS A 436 15.29 -30.09 11.10
N LYS A 437 16.24 -30.93 11.52
CA LYS A 437 17.12 -30.62 12.66
C LYS A 437 17.93 -29.35 12.45
N PHE A 438 18.24 -28.98 11.21
CA PHE A 438 18.99 -27.76 10.91
C PHE A 438 18.08 -26.54 11.05
N LEU A 439 16.87 -26.59 10.50
CA LEU A 439 15.88 -25.52 10.68
C LEU A 439 15.51 -25.30 12.14
N CYS A 440 15.33 -26.36 12.93
CA CYS A 440 15.07 -26.23 14.38
C CYS A 440 16.24 -25.52 15.10
N TRP A 441 17.49 -25.84 14.74
CA TRP A 441 18.66 -25.15 15.30
C TRP A 441 18.70 -23.68 14.87
N VAL A 442 18.46 -23.38 13.59
CA VAL A 442 18.39 -22.00 13.07
C VAL A 442 17.32 -21.18 13.80
N GLN A 443 16.15 -21.76 14.08
CA GLN A 443 15.08 -21.09 14.81
C GLN A 443 15.43 -20.84 16.28
N ALA A 444 16.15 -21.77 16.92
CA ALA A 444 16.59 -21.65 18.31
C ALA A 444 17.85 -20.79 18.48
N PHE A 445 18.58 -20.52 17.39
CA PHE A 445 19.80 -19.72 17.41
C PHE A 445 19.51 -18.30 17.89
N ASP A 446 20.34 -17.78 18.77
CA ASP A 446 20.30 -16.41 19.27
C ASP A 446 21.74 -15.88 19.32
N LYS A 447 21.96 -14.76 18.65
CA LYS A 447 23.28 -14.14 18.53
C LYS A 447 23.80 -13.63 19.88
N VAL A 448 22.93 -13.34 20.84
CA VAL A 448 23.35 -12.87 22.18
C VAL A 448 23.57 -14.05 23.13
N ASN A 449 22.79 -15.12 22.97
CA ASN A 449 22.87 -16.30 23.84
C ASN A 449 23.83 -17.36 23.28
N LYS A 450 25.04 -17.44 23.85
CA LYS A 450 26.09 -18.42 23.47
C LYS A 450 25.67 -19.88 23.62
N ASP A 451 24.74 -20.20 24.52
CA ASP A 451 24.29 -21.60 24.69
C ASP A 451 23.53 -22.11 23.46
N SER A 452 22.89 -21.19 22.71
CA SER A 452 22.17 -21.52 21.48
C SER A 452 23.11 -21.88 20.30
N TRP A 453 24.39 -21.53 20.42
CA TRP A 453 25.38 -21.69 19.35
C TRP A 453 25.84 -23.14 19.17
N GLN A 454 25.59 -24.00 20.17
CA GLN A 454 26.00 -25.41 20.17
C GLN A 454 27.50 -25.60 19.87
N GLY A 455 28.34 -24.69 20.39
CA GLY A 455 29.79 -24.74 20.24
C GLY A 455 30.34 -24.14 18.94
N LEU A 456 29.50 -23.52 18.10
CA LEU A 456 29.93 -22.84 16.86
C LEU A 456 29.76 -21.32 16.98
N ASP A 457 30.87 -20.58 16.99
CA ASP A 457 30.85 -19.11 17.01
C ASP A 457 30.38 -18.52 15.66
N PRO A 458 29.35 -17.66 15.61
CA PRO A 458 28.74 -17.14 14.38
C PRO A 458 29.61 -16.20 13.55
N ASP A 459 30.60 -15.56 14.17
CA ASP A 459 31.48 -14.58 13.51
C ASP A 459 32.83 -15.21 13.10
N VAL A 460 33.18 -16.35 13.70
CA VAL A 460 34.43 -17.09 13.41
C VAL A 460 34.19 -18.31 12.52
N HIS A 461 33.18 -19.13 12.83
CA HIS A 461 32.97 -20.38 12.12
C HIS A 461 32.24 -20.14 10.81
N THR A 462 32.70 -20.84 9.79
CA THR A 462 32.15 -20.76 8.44
C THR A 462 30.85 -21.54 8.32
N MET A 463 30.00 -21.15 7.36
CA MET A 463 28.81 -21.91 7.04
C MET A 463 29.14 -23.34 6.57
N GLN A 464 30.32 -23.57 5.97
CA GLN A 464 30.80 -24.91 5.65
C GLN A 464 31.04 -25.75 6.91
N GLN A 465 31.49 -25.17 8.03
CA GLN A 465 31.65 -25.91 9.29
C GLN A 465 30.30 -26.27 9.90
N VAL A 466 29.30 -25.38 9.84
CA VAL A 466 27.90 -25.68 10.21
C VAL A 466 27.36 -26.85 9.37
N ILE A 467 27.66 -26.82 8.06
CA ILE A 467 27.17 -27.78 7.07
C ILE A 467 28.05 -29.03 6.97
N ARG A 468 29.29 -29.09 7.45
CA ARG A 468 30.11 -30.32 7.38
C ARG A 468 29.52 -31.50 8.17
N SER A 469 28.45 -31.25 8.93
CA SER A 469 27.57 -32.27 9.51
C SER A 469 26.30 -32.61 8.68
N ARG A 470 25.97 -31.91 7.57
CA ARG A 470 24.68 -31.94 6.82
C ARG A 470 24.80 -31.55 5.31
N VAL A 471 23.84 -31.94 4.46
CA VAL A 471 24.00 -32.06 2.99
C VAL A 471 23.57 -30.81 2.20
N PHE A 472 24.22 -29.64 2.35
CA PHE A 472 23.79 -28.43 1.60
C PHE A 472 24.92 -27.68 0.90
N SER A 473 24.63 -27.03 -0.24
CA SER A 473 25.61 -26.26 -0.99
C SER A 473 25.21 -24.80 -1.16
N PHE A 474 25.75 -23.91 -0.32
CA PHE A 474 25.63 -22.45 -0.48
C PHE A 474 26.83 -21.83 -1.21
N SER A 475 26.66 -20.62 -1.76
CA SER A 475 27.72 -19.81 -2.35
C SER A 475 28.64 -19.18 -1.29
N TYR A 476 28.11 -18.87 -0.10
CA TYR A 476 28.81 -18.26 1.04
C TYR A 476 29.44 -19.27 2.01
N LYS A 477 29.77 -20.48 1.55
CA LYS A 477 30.29 -21.57 2.40
C LYS A 477 31.49 -21.18 3.26
N GLN A 478 32.38 -20.35 2.74
CA GLN A 478 33.61 -19.95 3.42
C GLN A 478 33.47 -18.70 4.29
N GLN A 479 32.30 -18.06 4.29
CA GLN A 479 32.04 -16.89 5.13
C GLN A 479 31.52 -17.31 6.51
N PRO A 480 31.69 -16.45 7.54
CA PRO A 480 31.06 -16.63 8.84
C PRO A 480 29.56 -16.94 8.72
N PHE A 481 29.06 -17.86 9.54
CA PHE A 481 27.70 -18.37 9.36
C PHE A 481 26.62 -17.43 9.89
N GLY A 482 26.93 -16.50 10.81
CA GLY A 482 25.97 -15.62 11.47
C GLY A 482 25.00 -14.92 10.51
N PRO A 483 25.50 -14.14 9.53
CA PRO A 483 24.65 -13.45 8.55
C PRO A 483 23.78 -14.40 7.70
N THR A 484 24.25 -15.63 7.48
CA THR A 484 23.48 -16.65 6.77
C THR A 484 22.31 -17.14 7.61
N VAL A 485 22.57 -17.48 8.87
CA VAL A 485 21.54 -17.97 9.79
C VAL A 485 20.47 -16.91 10.01
N GLU A 486 20.86 -15.64 10.17
CA GLU A 486 19.92 -14.51 10.23
C GLU A 486 19.02 -14.41 8.99
N LYS A 487 19.56 -14.60 7.77
CA LYS A 487 18.75 -14.62 6.53
C LYS A 487 17.78 -15.82 6.48
N ILE A 488 18.20 -17.01 6.92
CA ILE A 488 17.33 -18.19 6.95
C ILE A 488 16.21 -18.01 7.99
N ARG A 489 16.53 -17.40 9.14
CA ARG A 489 15.52 -17.00 10.14
C ARG A 489 14.55 -16.01 9.56
N LEU A 490 15.03 -14.92 8.93
CA LEU A 490 14.18 -13.93 8.29
C LEU A 490 13.21 -14.56 7.28
N TYR A 491 13.69 -15.49 6.45
CA TYR A 491 12.83 -16.24 5.52
C TYR A 491 11.77 -17.05 6.27
N SER A 492 12.17 -17.80 7.30
CA SER A 492 11.29 -18.66 8.10
C SER A 492 10.23 -17.86 8.86
N ASP A 493 10.62 -16.75 9.49
CA ASP A 493 9.73 -15.88 10.26
C ASP A 493 8.74 -15.16 9.34
N SER A 494 9.23 -14.68 8.19
CA SER A 494 8.39 -14.05 7.16
C SER A 494 7.35 -15.02 6.62
N LEU A 495 7.73 -16.28 6.45
CA LEU A 495 6.84 -17.33 5.97
C LEU A 495 5.81 -17.74 7.01
N ALA A 496 6.22 -17.87 8.28
CA ALA A 496 5.32 -18.17 9.39
C ALA A 496 4.21 -17.12 9.55
N ARG A 497 4.46 -15.87 9.12
CA ARG A 497 3.50 -14.77 9.19
C ARG A 497 2.29 -14.92 8.25
N TYR A 498 2.49 -15.45 7.03
CA TYR A 498 1.44 -15.52 6.00
C TYR A 498 1.19 -16.93 5.41
N GLY A 499 2.02 -17.91 5.75
CA GLY A 499 1.84 -19.35 5.49
C GLY A 499 2.05 -19.82 4.04
N LYS A 500 1.86 -18.97 3.03
CA LYS A 500 1.99 -19.35 1.61
C LYS A 500 3.41 -19.21 1.07
N SER A 501 3.98 -18.03 1.26
CA SER A 501 5.34 -17.65 0.90
C SER A 501 5.82 -16.55 1.88
N PRO A 502 7.13 -16.27 1.96
CA PRO A 502 7.63 -15.20 2.83
C PRO A 502 7.45 -13.80 2.21
N TYR A 503 6.78 -13.72 1.05
CA TYR A 503 6.78 -12.54 0.21
C TYR A 503 5.42 -11.85 0.18
N LEU A 504 5.47 -10.53 0.15
CA LEU A 504 4.36 -9.62 -0.11
C LEU A 504 4.62 -8.86 -1.41
N TYR A 505 3.54 -8.44 -2.05
CA TYR A 505 3.57 -7.57 -3.21
C TYR A 505 2.39 -6.59 -3.14
N PRO A 506 2.59 -5.30 -3.40
CA PRO A 506 1.52 -4.31 -3.39
C PRO A 506 0.49 -4.61 -4.47
N LEU A 507 -0.78 -4.36 -4.18
CA LEU A 507 -1.80 -4.32 -5.23
C LEU A 507 -1.47 -3.17 -6.19
N TYR A 508 -1.75 -3.36 -7.48
CA TYR A 508 -1.44 -2.43 -8.57
C TYR A 508 0.05 -2.27 -8.90
N GLY A 509 0.92 -3.05 -8.27
CA GLY A 509 2.34 -3.11 -8.62
C GLY A 509 3.23 -2.15 -7.82
N LEU A 510 4.52 -2.13 -8.15
CA LEU A 510 5.50 -1.40 -7.35
C LEU A 510 5.46 0.11 -7.53
N GLY A 511 4.79 0.60 -8.58
CA GLY A 511 4.57 2.03 -8.81
C GLY A 511 3.85 2.74 -7.66
N GLU A 512 3.10 2.01 -6.84
CA GLU A 512 2.41 2.55 -5.66
C GLU A 512 3.40 2.93 -4.54
N LEU A 513 4.55 2.26 -4.44
CA LEU A 513 5.51 2.51 -3.37
C LEU A 513 6.14 3.92 -3.49
N PRO A 514 6.74 4.33 -4.64
CA PRO A 514 7.20 5.71 -4.84
C PRO A 514 6.11 6.75 -4.57
N GLN A 515 4.89 6.53 -5.05
CA GLN A 515 3.75 7.43 -4.83
C GLN A 515 3.39 7.57 -3.35
N GLY A 516 3.38 6.47 -2.60
CA GLY A 516 3.11 6.47 -1.16
C GLY A 516 4.15 7.27 -0.37
N PHE A 517 5.43 7.15 -0.73
CA PHE A 517 6.50 7.94 -0.13
C PHE A 517 6.51 9.40 -0.59
N ALA A 518 6.14 9.68 -1.83
CA ALA A 518 5.97 11.04 -2.32
C ALA A 518 4.89 11.78 -1.54
N ARG A 519 3.75 11.11 -1.31
CA ARG A 519 2.68 11.62 -0.45
C ARG A 519 3.15 11.84 0.99
N LEU A 520 3.90 10.90 1.55
CA LEU A 520 4.47 11.06 2.89
C LEU A 520 5.35 12.31 2.96
N SER A 521 6.30 12.45 2.03
CA SER A 521 7.20 13.61 2.02
C SER A 521 6.43 14.92 1.85
N ALA A 522 5.41 14.97 1.00
CA ALA A 522 4.53 16.13 0.84
C ALA A 522 3.75 16.51 2.13
N ILE A 523 3.27 15.54 2.91
CA ILE A 523 2.59 15.79 4.19
C ILE A 523 3.51 16.53 5.17
N TYR A 524 4.82 16.25 5.12
CA TYR A 524 5.83 16.88 5.97
C TYR A 524 6.51 18.10 5.30
N GLY A 525 5.88 18.67 4.27
CA GLY A 525 6.34 19.90 3.60
C GLY A 525 7.36 19.70 2.48
N GLY A 526 7.60 18.46 2.04
CA GLY A 526 8.39 18.16 0.85
C GLY A 526 7.70 18.63 -0.43
N THR A 527 8.49 19.13 -1.39
CA THR A 527 7.99 19.57 -2.71
C THR A 527 8.41 18.57 -3.79
N TYR A 528 7.48 18.10 -4.62
CA TYR A 528 7.77 17.19 -5.75
C TYR A 528 7.58 17.91 -7.08
N MET A 529 8.52 17.71 -8.00
CA MET A 529 8.50 18.27 -9.35
C MET A 529 8.83 17.18 -10.37
N LEU A 530 7.83 16.76 -11.14
CA LEU A 530 8.04 15.88 -12.30
C LEU A 530 8.22 16.72 -13.56
N ASP A 531 8.68 16.08 -14.63
CA ASP A 531 8.90 16.72 -15.94
C ASP A 531 9.78 17.98 -15.85
N LYS A 532 10.76 17.96 -14.93
CA LYS A 532 11.67 19.06 -14.68
C LYS A 532 13.11 18.58 -14.93
N PRO A 533 13.65 18.82 -16.13
CA PRO A 533 15.03 18.49 -16.45
C PRO A 533 16.01 19.16 -15.49
N VAL A 534 17.06 18.42 -15.14
CA VAL A 534 18.20 18.92 -14.33
C VAL A 534 19.42 18.93 -15.23
N ASP A 535 20.00 20.11 -15.44
CA ASP A 535 21.13 20.29 -16.36
C ASP A 535 22.44 19.88 -15.72
N SER A 536 22.65 20.26 -14.46
CA SER A 536 23.90 19.99 -13.73
C SER A 536 23.75 20.19 -12.22
N LEU A 537 24.58 19.47 -11.45
CA LEU A 537 24.81 19.75 -10.03
C LEU A 537 25.74 20.96 -9.90
N VAL A 538 25.39 21.91 -9.02
CA VAL A 538 26.22 23.09 -8.75
C VAL A 538 27.12 22.78 -7.56
N VAL A 539 28.44 22.76 -7.80
CA VAL A 539 29.46 22.39 -6.81
C VAL A 539 30.42 23.56 -6.60
N GLU A 540 30.57 24.00 -5.36
CA GLU A 540 31.50 25.05 -4.94
C GLU A 540 32.44 24.49 -3.87
N ASN A 541 33.75 24.74 -4.00
CA ASN A 541 34.78 24.24 -3.07
C ASN A 541 34.68 22.72 -2.83
N GLY A 542 34.33 21.95 -3.86
CA GLY A 542 34.18 20.50 -3.79
C GLY A 542 32.88 20.00 -3.16
N LYS A 543 32.01 20.88 -2.66
CA LYS A 543 30.72 20.54 -2.03
C LYS A 543 29.54 21.04 -2.86
N VAL A 544 28.47 20.25 -2.92
CA VAL A 544 27.25 20.65 -3.62
C VAL A 544 26.54 21.81 -2.89
N VAL A 545 26.05 22.77 -3.66
CA VAL A 545 25.32 23.94 -3.16
C VAL A 545 23.95 24.11 -3.81
N GLY A 546 23.63 23.27 -4.81
CA GLY A 546 22.35 23.32 -5.50
C GLY A 546 22.30 22.50 -6.78
N VAL A 547 21.21 22.67 -7.52
CA VAL A 547 20.98 22.07 -8.83
C VAL A 547 20.53 23.14 -9.82
N LYS A 548 20.99 23.03 -11.06
CA LYS A 548 20.58 23.93 -12.15
C LYS A 548 19.51 23.27 -13.00
N CYS A 549 18.41 23.97 -13.22
CA CYS A 549 17.29 23.52 -14.04
C CYS A 549 16.88 24.64 -15.00
N GLY A 550 17.42 24.64 -16.23
CA GLY A 550 17.29 25.72 -17.18
C GLY A 550 18.00 26.98 -16.70
N ASP A 551 17.27 28.09 -16.64
CA ASP A 551 17.78 29.38 -16.17
C ASP A 551 17.73 29.52 -14.63
N GLU A 552 17.09 28.56 -13.94
CA GLU A 552 16.92 28.57 -12.50
C GLU A 552 18.02 27.75 -11.81
N THR A 553 18.49 28.24 -10.66
CA THR A 553 19.36 27.47 -9.75
C THR A 553 18.68 27.37 -8.41
N VAL A 554 18.42 26.14 -7.97
CA VAL A 554 17.80 25.85 -6.68
C VAL A 554 18.87 25.47 -5.69
N ARG A 555 18.96 26.21 -4.58
CA ARG A 555 19.99 25.99 -3.55
C ARG A 555 19.61 24.86 -2.61
N GLY A 556 20.61 24.04 -2.26
CA GLY A 556 20.43 22.92 -1.34
C GLY A 556 21.75 22.53 -0.67
N LYS A 557 21.68 22.10 0.60
CA LYS A 557 22.88 21.74 1.39
C LYS A 557 23.43 20.35 1.05
N GLN A 558 22.55 19.45 0.60
CA GLN A 558 22.84 18.05 0.26
C GLN A 558 22.04 17.65 -0.98
N VAL A 559 22.62 16.77 -1.81
CA VAL A 559 21.93 16.16 -2.95
C VAL A 559 21.90 14.65 -2.79
N TYR A 560 20.74 14.04 -3.00
CA TYR A 560 20.55 12.59 -3.06
C TYR A 560 20.06 12.23 -4.45
N CYS A 561 20.65 11.24 -5.12
CA CYS A 561 20.24 10.93 -6.49
C CYS A 561 20.53 9.49 -6.91
N ASP A 562 19.83 9.05 -7.95
CA ASP A 562 20.21 7.84 -8.68
C ASP A 562 21.44 8.10 -9.60
N PRO A 563 22.15 7.05 -10.05
CA PRO A 563 23.36 7.18 -10.87
C PRO A 563 23.22 8.07 -12.12
N SER A 564 22.03 8.16 -12.73
CA SER A 564 21.82 8.88 -13.98
C SER A 564 21.98 10.40 -13.86
N TYR A 565 21.99 10.94 -12.64
CA TYR A 565 22.24 12.37 -12.37
C TYR A 565 23.70 12.69 -12.04
N ALA A 566 24.55 11.67 -11.86
CA ALA A 566 25.94 11.83 -11.41
C ALA A 566 26.87 10.78 -12.06
N MET A 567 26.77 10.64 -13.38
CA MET A 567 27.51 9.62 -14.16
C MET A 567 29.05 9.74 -14.06
N ASP A 568 29.56 10.93 -13.72
CA ASP A 568 30.97 11.21 -13.45
C ASP A 568 31.45 10.72 -12.07
N ARG A 569 30.52 10.32 -11.19
CA ARG A 569 30.78 9.92 -9.79
C ARG A 569 30.37 8.48 -9.48
N VAL A 570 30.17 7.69 -10.52
CA VAL A 570 29.82 6.29 -10.43
C VAL A 570 30.74 5.45 -11.30
N LYS A 571 30.87 4.18 -10.95
CA LYS A 571 31.56 3.17 -11.76
C LYS A 571 30.58 2.09 -12.17
N LYS A 572 30.70 1.61 -13.41
CA LYS A 572 29.98 0.41 -13.87
C LYS A 572 30.59 -0.83 -13.20
N VAL A 573 29.77 -1.62 -12.52
CA VAL A 573 30.19 -2.85 -11.83
C VAL A 573 29.65 -4.13 -12.47
N GLY A 574 28.75 -4.01 -13.44
CA GLY A 574 28.20 -5.15 -14.16
C GLY A 574 27.04 -4.75 -15.06
N GLN A 575 26.30 -5.76 -15.52
CA GLN A 575 25.05 -5.59 -16.26
C GLN A 575 24.02 -6.62 -15.79
N VAL A 576 22.74 -6.30 -15.94
CA VAL A 576 21.62 -7.19 -15.66
C VAL A 576 20.77 -7.31 -16.92
N VAL A 577 20.47 -8.54 -17.31
CA VAL A 577 19.48 -8.83 -18.35
C VAL A 577 18.12 -9.10 -17.68
N ARG A 578 17.07 -8.55 -18.28
CA ARG A 578 15.67 -8.69 -17.83
C ARG A 578 14.78 -9.01 -19.02
N ALA A 579 13.93 -10.03 -18.87
CA ALA A 579 12.90 -10.36 -19.84
C ALA A 579 11.52 -10.34 -19.19
N ILE A 580 10.71 -9.34 -19.56
CA ILE A 580 9.29 -9.27 -19.22
C ILE A 580 8.53 -10.16 -20.20
N CYS A 581 7.79 -11.13 -19.69
CA CYS A 581 7.06 -12.11 -20.45
C CYS A 581 5.57 -12.04 -20.08
N LEU A 582 4.71 -11.80 -21.06
CA LEU A 582 3.26 -11.83 -20.87
C LEU A 582 2.76 -13.24 -21.18
N LEU A 583 2.00 -13.82 -20.25
CA LEU A 583 1.46 -15.17 -20.36
C LEU A 583 -0.06 -15.15 -20.21
N ASN A 584 -0.75 -16.09 -20.84
CA ASN A 584 -2.19 -16.32 -20.68
C ASN A 584 -2.52 -17.59 -19.89
N HIS A 585 -1.53 -18.09 -19.13
CA HIS A 585 -1.62 -19.28 -18.31
C HIS A 585 -0.66 -19.17 -17.11
N PRO A 586 -0.92 -19.89 -15.99
CA PRO A 586 0.03 -19.95 -14.88
C PRO A 586 1.31 -20.68 -15.30
N ILE A 587 2.42 -20.40 -14.60
CA ILE A 587 3.71 -21.06 -14.89
C ILE A 587 3.60 -22.58 -14.62
N PRO A 588 3.97 -23.45 -15.57
CA PRO A 588 3.95 -24.90 -15.38
C PRO A 588 4.71 -25.37 -14.13
N GLY A 589 4.17 -26.37 -13.43
CA GLY A 589 4.79 -26.94 -12.22
C GLY A 589 4.62 -26.10 -10.94
N THR A 590 3.87 -24.99 -10.99
CA THR A 590 3.61 -24.14 -9.81
C THR A 590 2.28 -24.45 -9.10
N ASN A 591 1.53 -25.47 -9.52
CA ASN A 591 0.18 -25.76 -9.00
C ASN A 591 -0.78 -24.56 -9.18
N ASP A 592 -0.78 -24.00 -10.39
CA ASP A 592 -1.62 -22.88 -10.83
C ASP A 592 -1.53 -21.62 -9.95
N ALA A 593 -0.36 -21.39 -9.35
CA ALA A 593 -0.11 -20.24 -8.49
C ALA A 593 -0.33 -18.94 -9.26
N GLN A 594 -1.13 -18.05 -8.69
CA GLN A 594 -1.47 -16.76 -9.29
C GLN A 594 -0.37 -15.72 -9.10
N SER A 595 0.56 -15.96 -8.19
CA SER A 595 1.81 -15.22 -8.05
C SER A 595 2.88 -16.10 -7.44
N CYS A 596 4.11 -16.00 -7.91
CA CYS A 596 5.20 -16.80 -7.36
C CYS A 596 6.59 -16.20 -7.59
N GLN A 597 7.54 -16.67 -6.78
CA GLN A 597 8.96 -16.55 -7.03
C GLN A 597 9.52 -17.91 -7.44
N ILE A 598 10.42 -17.95 -8.42
CA ILE A 598 11.23 -19.12 -8.75
C ILE A 598 12.70 -18.72 -8.76
N ILE A 599 13.53 -19.47 -8.04
CA ILE A 599 14.99 -19.31 -8.07
C ILE A 599 15.60 -20.46 -8.84
N ILE A 600 16.45 -20.16 -9.82
CA ILE A 600 17.29 -21.12 -10.53
C ILE A 600 18.72 -20.97 -10.01
N PRO A 601 19.17 -21.87 -9.14
CA PRO A 601 20.52 -21.78 -8.60
C PRO A 601 21.56 -21.92 -9.71
N GLN A 602 22.57 -21.06 -9.69
CA GLN A 602 23.66 -20.97 -10.68
C GLN A 602 24.28 -22.34 -11.04
N LYS A 603 24.42 -23.23 -10.05
CA LYS A 603 25.00 -24.59 -10.23
C LYS A 603 24.12 -25.53 -11.04
N GLN A 604 22.81 -25.29 -11.10
CA GLN A 604 21.87 -26.11 -11.88
C GLN A 604 21.92 -25.79 -13.38
N VAL A 605 22.54 -24.67 -13.74
CA VAL A 605 22.60 -24.16 -15.13
C VAL A 605 24.02 -23.78 -15.55
N GLY A 606 25.04 -24.19 -14.78
CA GLY A 606 26.45 -23.97 -15.13
C GLY A 606 26.89 -22.50 -15.13
N ARG A 607 26.32 -21.67 -14.26
CA ARG A 607 26.57 -20.22 -14.17
C ARG A 607 27.31 -19.82 -12.88
N HIS A 608 27.76 -18.56 -12.83
CA HIS A 608 28.29 -17.91 -11.63
C HIS A 608 27.23 -17.13 -10.85
N PHE A 609 26.13 -16.74 -11.50
CA PHE A 609 25.00 -16.04 -10.89
C PHE A 609 23.69 -16.81 -11.08
N ASP A 610 22.81 -16.72 -10.09
CA ASP A 610 21.48 -17.32 -10.13
C ASP A 610 20.60 -16.62 -11.19
N ILE A 611 19.58 -17.31 -11.68
CA ILE A 611 18.51 -16.71 -12.48
C ILE A 611 17.26 -16.63 -11.60
N TYR A 612 16.59 -15.49 -11.62
CA TYR A 612 15.39 -15.24 -10.83
C TYR A 612 14.18 -15.10 -11.73
N ILE A 613 13.04 -15.61 -11.25
CA ILE A 613 11.74 -15.42 -11.88
C ILE A 613 10.76 -14.87 -10.85
N SER A 614 10.09 -13.78 -11.16
CA SER A 614 8.91 -13.30 -10.43
C SER A 614 7.69 -13.33 -11.33
N CYS A 615 6.55 -13.77 -10.81
CA CYS A 615 5.28 -13.81 -11.54
C CYS A 615 4.16 -13.19 -10.70
N CYS A 616 3.38 -12.31 -11.32
CA CYS A 616 2.15 -11.72 -10.78
C CYS A 616 1.02 -11.82 -11.81
N SER A 617 -0.22 -11.60 -11.35
CA SER A 617 -1.42 -11.72 -12.18
C SER A 617 -2.51 -10.73 -11.75
N ASN A 618 -3.73 -10.91 -12.25
CA ASN A 618 -4.90 -10.15 -11.86
C ASN A 618 -5.20 -10.23 -10.36
N THR A 619 -4.74 -11.28 -9.67
CA THR A 619 -4.90 -11.37 -8.22
C THR A 619 -4.10 -10.31 -7.47
N ASN A 620 -3.07 -9.73 -8.10
CA ASN A 620 -2.28 -8.60 -7.64
C ASN A 620 -2.72 -7.27 -8.29
N MET A 621 -3.77 -7.27 -9.12
CA MET A 621 -4.25 -6.09 -9.86
C MET A 621 -3.24 -5.50 -10.86
N VAL A 622 -2.33 -6.32 -11.39
CA VAL A 622 -1.31 -5.89 -12.37
C VAL A 622 -1.59 -6.35 -13.80
N THR A 623 -2.58 -7.21 -13.99
CA THR A 623 -3.02 -7.70 -15.30
C THR A 623 -4.54 -7.92 -15.30
N PRO A 624 -5.19 -7.97 -16.48
CA PRO A 624 -6.56 -8.47 -16.61
C PRO A 624 -6.68 -9.95 -16.22
N LYS A 625 -7.90 -10.39 -15.92
CA LYS A 625 -8.18 -11.78 -15.56
C LYS A 625 -7.71 -12.77 -16.64
N GLY A 626 -6.98 -13.80 -16.22
CA GLY A 626 -6.42 -14.84 -17.12
C GLY A 626 -5.04 -14.52 -17.66
N TRP A 627 -4.53 -13.31 -17.43
CA TRP A 627 -3.20 -12.89 -17.83
C TRP A 627 -2.22 -12.87 -16.66
N PHE A 628 -0.94 -13.07 -16.98
CA PHE A 628 0.17 -13.08 -16.04
C PHE A 628 1.32 -12.26 -16.62
N VAL A 629 2.08 -11.63 -15.74
CA VAL A 629 3.35 -11.00 -16.08
C VAL A 629 4.44 -11.72 -15.30
N ALA A 630 5.38 -12.31 -16.03
CA ALA A 630 6.55 -12.97 -15.49
C ALA A 630 7.81 -12.19 -15.89
N MET A 631 8.75 -12.02 -14.98
CA MET A 631 10.06 -11.42 -15.25
C MET A 631 11.13 -12.47 -15.03
N VAL A 632 12.03 -12.65 -15.99
CA VAL A 632 13.25 -13.45 -15.85
C VAL A 632 14.46 -12.54 -15.82
N SER A 633 15.32 -12.66 -14.79
CA SER A 633 16.49 -11.79 -14.63
C SER A 633 17.74 -12.52 -14.13
N THR A 634 18.91 -12.08 -14.57
CA THR A 634 20.21 -12.51 -14.04
C THR A 634 21.30 -11.46 -14.31
N THR A 635 22.42 -11.56 -13.60
CA THR A 635 23.63 -10.79 -13.93
C THR A 635 24.24 -11.34 -15.23
N VAL A 636 24.66 -10.47 -16.13
CA VAL A 636 25.28 -10.85 -17.41
C VAL A 636 26.70 -11.37 -17.19
N GLU A 637 27.03 -12.52 -17.78
CA GLU A 637 28.35 -13.17 -17.73
C GLU A 637 29.01 -13.29 -19.12
N THR A 638 28.24 -13.14 -20.20
CA THR A 638 28.66 -13.42 -21.57
C THR A 638 28.25 -12.29 -22.53
N ASN A 639 28.73 -12.37 -23.77
CA ASN A 639 28.34 -11.44 -24.84
C ASN A 639 26.95 -11.73 -25.44
N ASN A 640 26.24 -12.75 -24.95
CA ASN A 640 24.87 -13.08 -25.38
C ASN A 640 23.91 -13.16 -24.17
N PRO A 641 23.50 -12.01 -23.62
CA PRO A 641 22.72 -11.95 -22.38
C PRO A 641 21.37 -12.69 -22.46
N GLU A 642 20.73 -12.71 -23.64
CA GLU A 642 19.46 -13.40 -23.82
C GLU A 642 19.60 -14.93 -23.70
N ALA A 643 20.71 -15.50 -24.19
CA ALA A 643 20.96 -16.94 -24.05
C ALA A 643 21.13 -17.35 -22.58
N GLU A 644 21.58 -16.45 -21.72
CA GLU A 644 21.81 -16.71 -20.30
C GLU A 644 20.52 -16.92 -19.50
N ILE A 645 19.42 -16.29 -19.92
CA ILE A 645 18.09 -16.42 -19.29
C ILE A 645 17.22 -17.50 -19.93
N LEU A 646 17.70 -18.17 -20.99
CA LEU A 646 16.96 -19.22 -21.69
C LEU A 646 16.44 -20.32 -20.75
N PRO A 647 17.20 -20.81 -19.74
CA PRO A 647 16.67 -21.79 -18.78
C PRO A 647 15.45 -21.28 -18.01
N GLY A 648 15.39 -19.97 -17.71
CA GLY A 648 14.25 -19.36 -17.06
C GLY A 648 13.05 -19.18 -18.00
N LEU A 649 13.30 -18.74 -19.23
CA LEU A 649 12.26 -18.60 -20.26
C LEU A 649 11.58 -19.94 -20.58
N GLN A 650 12.34 -21.03 -20.64
CA GLN A 650 11.82 -22.38 -20.89
C GLN A 650 10.87 -22.89 -19.79
N LEU A 651 10.98 -22.36 -18.57
CA LEU A 651 10.07 -22.72 -17.47
C LEU A 651 8.70 -22.05 -17.60
N LEU A 652 8.60 -20.95 -18.35
CA LEU A 652 7.37 -20.15 -18.40
C LEU A 652 6.26 -20.80 -19.24
N GLY A 653 6.57 -21.81 -20.06
CA GLY A 653 5.63 -22.38 -21.02
C GLY A 653 5.52 -21.54 -22.29
N THR A 654 4.31 -21.38 -22.83
CA THR A 654 4.11 -20.58 -24.05
C THR A 654 4.08 -19.10 -23.67
N ILE A 655 5.04 -18.34 -24.18
CA ILE A 655 5.12 -16.90 -23.95
C ILE A 655 4.33 -16.21 -25.06
N THR A 656 3.35 -15.38 -24.69
CA THR A 656 2.56 -14.61 -25.66
C THR A 656 3.36 -13.45 -26.22
N GLU A 657 4.04 -12.71 -25.34
CA GLU A 657 4.89 -11.58 -25.73
C GLU A 657 6.09 -11.46 -24.81
N LYS A 658 7.24 -11.02 -25.36
CA LYS A 658 8.51 -10.98 -24.63
C LYS A 658 9.26 -9.67 -24.91
N PHE A 659 9.59 -8.94 -23.86
CA PHE A 659 10.36 -7.70 -23.90
C PHE A 659 11.68 -7.87 -23.16
N ILE A 660 12.81 -7.69 -23.86
CA ILE A 660 14.15 -7.89 -23.29
C ILE A 660 14.85 -6.54 -23.14
N SER A 661 15.51 -6.36 -22.00
CA SER A 661 16.43 -5.25 -21.75
C SER A 661 17.71 -5.73 -21.10
N VAL A 662 18.80 -5.02 -21.37
CA VAL A 662 20.08 -5.15 -20.66
C VAL A 662 20.40 -3.78 -20.09
N SER A 663 20.59 -3.71 -18.78
CA SER A 663 20.88 -2.48 -18.06
C SER A 663 22.24 -2.55 -17.40
N ASP A 664 22.98 -1.45 -17.45
CA ASP A 664 24.23 -1.30 -16.70
C ASP A 664 23.94 -1.16 -15.21
N VAL A 665 24.81 -1.70 -14.37
CA VAL A 665 24.73 -1.58 -12.91
C VAL A 665 25.86 -0.69 -12.44
N PHE A 666 25.51 0.37 -11.73
CA PHE A 666 26.45 1.37 -11.21
C PHE A 666 26.52 1.35 -9.69
N GLU A 667 27.71 1.68 -9.18
CA GLU A 667 27.95 1.97 -7.76
C GLU A 667 28.67 3.31 -7.60
N PRO A 668 28.41 4.05 -6.49
CA PRO A 668 29.10 5.30 -6.21
C PRO A 668 30.61 5.08 -6.05
N THR A 669 31.40 5.98 -6.64
CA THR A 669 32.81 6.18 -6.28
C THR A 669 32.99 7.28 -5.24
N ASP A 670 32.00 8.16 -5.11
CA ASP A 670 31.89 9.20 -4.10
C ASP A 670 30.78 8.84 -3.10
N PHE A 671 31.15 8.69 -1.82
CA PHE A 671 30.22 8.34 -0.75
C PHE A 671 29.51 9.56 -0.13
N GLY A 672 29.81 10.77 -0.58
CA GLY A 672 29.10 11.99 -0.21
C GLY A 672 29.57 12.66 1.07
N HIS A 673 30.56 12.12 1.78
CA HIS A 673 31.03 12.70 3.05
C HIS A 673 31.60 14.11 2.88
N GLU A 674 32.39 14.35 1.84
CA GLU A 674 32.95 15.67 1.52
C GLU A 674 32.05 16.43 0.55
N SER A 675 31.65 15.78 -0.54
CA SER A 675 30.87 16.42 -1.62
C SER A 675 29.43 16.75 -1.24
N GLN A 676 28.87 16.07 -0.23
CA GLN A 676 27.46 16.11 0.12
C GLN A 676 26.52 15.67 -1.01
N ILE A 677 27.04 14.84 -1.93
CA ILE A 677 26.30 14.19 -3.00
C ILE A 677 26.21 12.69 -2.68
N PHE A 678 25.00 12.21 -2.36
CA PHE A 678 24.74 10.85 -1.93
C PHE A 678 24.04 10.08 -3.04
N ILE A 679 24.79 9.20 -3.71
CA ILE A 679 24.31 8.48 -4.89
C ILE A 679 23.87 7.07 -4.48
N SER A 680 22.73 6.62 -4.99
CA SER A 680 22.26 5.25 -4.80
C SER A 680 22.90 4.27 -5.78
N ARG A 681 22.91 2.98 -5.43
CA ARG A 681 23.36 1.92 -6.36
C ARG A 681 22.26 1.61 -7.38
N SER A 682 22.58 1.09 -8.55
CA SER A 682 21.55 0.55 -9.46
C SER A 682 20.84 -0.67 -8.85
N TYR A 683 19.66 -1.02 -9.39
CA TYR A 683 18.93 -2.21 -8.92
C TYR A 683 19.57 -3.51 -9.43
N ASP A 684 19.87 -4.40 -8.49
CA ASP A 684 20.39 -5.75 -8.75
C ASP A 684 19.34 -6.68 -9.40
N PRO A 685 19.72 -7.90 -9.86
CA PRO A 685 18.79 -8.82 -10.51
C PRO A 685 17.88 -9.59 -9.54
N THR A 686 18.05 -9.43 -8.22
CA THR A 686 17.30 -10.22 -7.23
C THR A 686 15.81 -9.87 -7.26
N THR A 687 14.95 -10.81 -6.93
CA THR A 687 13.49 -10.61 -6.89
C THR A 687 12.96 -10.12 -5.55
N HIS A 688 13.80 -9.51 -4.70
CA HIS A 688 13.37 -8.99 -3.40
C HIS A 688 14.09 -7.71 -3.00
N PHE A 689 13.51 -6.94 -2.08
CA PHE A 689 14.02 -5.60 -1.72
C PHE A 689 15.10 -5.53 -0.63
N GLU A 690 15.63 -6.66 -0.14
CA GLU A 690 16.58 -6.64 0.98
C GLU A 690 17.85 -5.82 0.70
N THR A 691 18.44 -5.95 -0.49
CA THR A 691 19.61 -5.17 -0.93
C THR A 691 19.25 -3.70 -1.18
N THR A 692 18.09 -3.44 -1.79
CA THR A 692 17.54 -2.09 -1.97
C THR A 692 17.39 -1.36 -0.64
N CYS A 693 16.82 -2.01 0.38
CA CYS A 693 16.60 -1.39 1.68
C CYS A 693 17.92 -1.13 2.42
N LYS A 694 18.90 -2.03 2.30
CA LYS A 694 20.25 -1.80 2.86
C LYS A 694 20.92 -0.57 2.25
N ASP A 695 20.79 -0.40 0.94
CA ASP A 695 21.33 0.76 0.24
C ASP A 695 20.68 2.06 0.72
N VAL A 696 19.36 2.08 0.89
CA VAL A 696 18.62 3.23 1.46
C VAL A 696 19.11 3.57 2.87
N LEU A 697 19.23 2.57 3.75
CA LEU A 697 19.68 2.79 5.13
C LEU A 697 21.13 3.30 5.19
N ASP A 698 22.01 2.76 4.33
CA ASP A 698 23.39 3.22 4.16
C ASP A 698 23.45 4.69 3.70
N ILE A 699 22.69 5.05 2.66
CA ILE A 699 22.61 6.43 2.15
C ILE A 699 22.10 7.38 3.24
N PHE A 700 21.04 6.99 3.95
CA PHE A 700 20.49 7.79 5.05
C PHE A 700 21.53 8.01 6.15
N GLN A 701 22.25 6.96 6.55
CA GLN A 701 23.31 7.04 7.56
C GLN A 701 24.46 7.94 7.09
N ARG A 702 24.93 7.79 5.85
CA ARG A 702 25.99 8.64 5.28
C ARG A 702 25.59 10.11 5.23
N GLY A 703 24.34 10.39 4.85
CA GLY A 703 23.82 11.74 4.70
C GLY A 703 23.48 12.45 6.01
N THR A 704 22.95 11.72 6.99
CA THR A 704 22.51 12.30 8.27
C THR A 704 23.51 12.11 9.41
N THR A 705 24.54 11.27 9.22
CA THR A 705 25.48 10.79 10.24
C THR A 705 24.82 10.02 11.40
N GLN A 706 23.54 9.63 11.24
CA GLN A 706 22.76 8.91 12.24
C GLN A 706 22.30 7.57 11.69
N GLU A 707 22.40 6.52 12.50
CA GLU A 707 21.73 5.25 12.17
C GLU A 707 20.22 5.44 12.21
N PHE A 708 19.52 4.84 11.26
CA PHE A 708 18.07 4.84 11.27
C PHE A 708 17.57 3.94 12.40
N ASP A 709 17.07 4.57 13.44
CA ASP A 709 16.56 3.88 14.61
C ASP A 709 15.08 3.53 14.42
N PHE A 710 14.82 2.27 14.06
CA PHE A 710 13.47 1.71 13.93
C PHE A 710 12.64 1.79 15.23
N SER A 711 13.24 2.15 16.38
CA SER A 711 12.53 2.33 17.65
C SER A 711 12.07 3.78 17.91
N LYS A 712 12.61 4.79 17.21
CA LYS A 712 12.41 6.21 17.55
C LYS A 712 11.21 6.91 16.91
N ILE A 713 10.58 6.36 15.87
CA ILE A 713 9.38 6.99 15.28
C ILE A 713 8.11 6.41 15.91
N THR A 714 7.62 7.11 16.92
CA THR A 714 6.32 6.97 17.56
C THR A 714 5.24 7.76 16.80
N HIS A 715 4.97 7.43 15.53
CA HIS A 715 3.76 7.98 14.87
C HIS A 715 2.49 7.20 15.27
N LEU A 716 2.24 7.19 16.58
CA LEU A 716 0.92 7.05 17.21
C LEU A 716 0.71 8.06 18.36
N SER A 717 1.63 9.01 18.60
CA SER A 717 1.41 10.14 19.52
C SER A 717 1.17 11.43 18.73
N LEU A 718 -0.07 11.64 18.28
CA LEU A 718 -0.61 12.96 17.94
C LEU A 718 -1.50 13.48 19.07
N GLU A 719 -1.23 13.08 20.32
CA GLU A 719 -2.01 13.52 21.50
C GLU A 719 -1.19 14.19 22.60
N ASP A 720 0.12 14.41 22.43
CA ASP A 720 0.90 15.20 23.39
C ASP A 720 1.12 16.62 22.85
N ASN A 721 0.04 17.39 22.77
CA ASN A 721 -0.03 18.86 22.92
C ASN A 721 -1.46 19.35 22.59
N GLU A 722 -2.39 19.17 23.53
CA GLU A 722 -3.37 20.18 24.01
C GLU A 722 -4.25 19.60 25.12
#